data_AF-A0A669P2F4-F1
#
_entry.id   AF-A0A669P2F4-F1
#
_cell.length_a   1.000
_cell.length_b   1.000
_cell.length_c   1.000
_cell.angle_alpha   90.00
_cell.angle_beta   90.00
_cell.angle_gamma   90.00
#
_symmetry.space_group_name_H-M   'P 1'
#
loop_
_entity.id
_entity.type
_entity.pdbx_description
1 polymer ?
#
loop_
_entity_poly.entity_id
_entity_poly.type
_entity_poly.pdbx_seq_one_letter_code
_entity_poly.pdbx_strand_id
1 'polypeptide(L)'
;HQFVFNTIKLCSGNLIPRFLDEGKDTFDPFNLNELLQELSRKQKEVLWERLRHLLKETLMEKPVEMWQRVEDAESNDGMEVESKQTVAVIQGVTAVVTASIPAVDERVNYKALLECAFILNGIVPALPESENILQSAIQRACEMWWEKGLEGKEQLGKTVFILLLRKSLSKGVDIVGLWKLHQTLLCFDYDSEDSNEIKDMLLQCFMSVKHIKKEEGRRILSFFFSWNVNFIKMIHGTVKNQLQGLAKALFVSSWNIYYVDKISQHPENIKSHVCVFLLSSSVYSKVREMLSYFHKQSKVRQGVEEMLHRLYKPILWRALKARNSEVRSNAAFLFIDAFPIRDPSFNTEEMDAEIQKQFEELFSLLEDPHPVVRSTGILGVSQITSKYWEMIPPTVIADLLKKLIEELACDVTSADVRCSVFKCLPITLDNKLSHPLLEQLLPTVKHSLHDNSEKVRVAFVDMLLKIKATKAAKFWKICPMEHLLARLEVDSRPVSRRIVNLLFNSFLPVNQPEDVWCERCVTLIQMNSAAARKFYQYAYEYTAPTNIAKLMLTIRRCLNACIQKAVKESFDDDGEDEGEKENLSVLNDVLSINDVASMASLLEITVILWRSIHKALDHNEDAKDYTIRKFASVLPEYLKVFKDDRCITPLVILASFMPPAAIPTFSCGVISKLRNIDSGADQSKYSTLIDCMCRWGQVGHVLELACDWLSDMLTPRKVLRIHVTHESKPELALDYIEYLLTHPVNRGCLLSVPKKKLNHLLKVLSAEILGSVLKTADTNRGSCNQGTGLRAFSLCCRLSIHLQNKFSEEGKDYLSHLQETGAWVESHVLPFILATEQEDGISKQSKVPELIIQAYLSVCKDVVMVGLGSVKFQLYFLDVALSVIQTGTKGAFCAPVLLCALKEITEASLTQSTEVDEVANVLHAVQTTFQKVLECVASRIKEQCGEGIQLIQSIQTPLGDFLHAVQCWHSLCPAVHQSVFSTLLAAILAEIKYALQEVKLMLIQCLHSTPSAKAADTD
;
A
#
# COMPACT_ATOMS: atom_id res chain seq x y z
N HIS A 1 76.28 -29.92 36.92
CA HIS A 1 75.61 -31.23 36.89
C HIS A 1 74.09 -31.12 36.72
N GLN A 2 73.36 -30.34 37.53
CA GLN A 2 71.90 -30.13 37.37
C GLN A 2 71.49 -29.59 35.99
N PHE A 3 72.24 -28.62 35.44
CA PHE A 3 72.01 -28.10 34.09
C PHE A 3 72.18 -29.18 33.01
N VAL A 4 73.26 -29.96 33.06
CA VAL A 4 73.49 -31.08 32.13
C VAL A 4 72.40 -32.14 32.28
N PHE A 5 71.93 -32.41 33.49
CA PHE A 5 70.82 -33.33 33.77
C PHE A 5 69.48 -32.83 33.21
N ASN A 6 69.19 -31.53 33.32
CA ASN A 6 67.98 -30.90 32.78
C ASN A 6 68.03 -30.73 31.25
N THR A 7 69.19 -30.40 30.67
CA THR A 7 69.40 -30.35 29.21
C THR A 7 69.39 -31.74 28.58
N ILE A 8 69.82 -32.79 29.30
CA ILE A 8 69.65 -34.19 28.86
C ILE A 8 68.18 -34.59 28.94
N LYS A 9 67.45 -34.20 29.99
CA LYS A 9 65.99 -34.45 30.15
C LYS A 9 65.13 -33.78 29.06
N LEU A 10 65.51 -32.58 28.61
CA LEU A 10 64.81 -31.85 27.54
C LEU A 10 65.12 -32.38 26.13
N CYS A 11 66.26 -33.05 25.92
CA CYS A 11 66.72 -33.47 24.59
C CYS A 11 66.68 -35.00 24.37
N SER A 12 66.31 -35.82 25.36
CA SER A 12 66.10 -37.27 25.17
C SER A 12 64.71 -37.52 24.56
N GLY A 13 64.66 -37.91 23.28
CA GLY A 13 63.48 -38.00 22.40
C GLY A 13 62.27 -38.85 22.82
N ASN A 14 62.22 -39.38 24.05
CA ASN A 14 61.12 -40.23 24.53
C ASN A 14 60.31 -39.65 25.71
N LEU A 15 60.53 -38.39 26.12
CA LEU A 15 59.89 -37.83 27.33
C LEU A 15 59.22 -36.47 27.18
N ILE A 16 59.34 -35.78 26.04
CA ILE A 16 58.64 -34.51 25.80
C ILE A 16 57.09 -34.65 25.91
N PRO A 17 56.44 -35.75 25.44
CA PRO A 17 55.00 -35.91 25.60
C PRO A 17 54.53 -36.03 27.06
N ARG A 18 55.35 -36.62 27.96
CA ARG A 18 54.99 -36.81 29.38
C ARG A 18 54.98 -35.51 30.18
N PHE A 19 55.74 -34.50 29.76
CA PHE A 19 55.79 -33.21 30.47
C PHE A 19 54.54 -32.33 30.26
N LEU A 20 53.72 -32.60 29.24
CA LEU A 20 52.46 -31.88 28.99
C LEU A 20 51.24 -32.55 29.67
N ASP A 21 51.32 -33.84 30.01
CA ASP A 21 50.24 -34.59 30.67
C ASP A 21 50.28 -34.59 32.21
N GLU A 22 51.43 -34.29 32.84
CA GLU A 22 51.57 -34.21 34.31
C GLU A 22 51.18 -32.84 34.90
N GLY A 23 50.07 -32.26 34.43
CA GLY A 23 49.44 -31.09 35.07
C GLY A 23 48.70 -31.41 36.39
N LYS A 24 48.96 -32.56 37.01
CA LYS A 24 48.20 -33.09 38.16
C LYS A 24 49.06 -33.68 39.28
N ASP A 25 50.27 -33.16 39.52
CA ASP A 25 50.96 -33.41 40.80
C ASP A 25 51.41 -32.10 41.46
N THR A 26 50.99 -31.92 42.71
CA THR A 26 50.97 -30.65 43.47
C THR A 26 52.27 -30.32 44.20
N PHE A 27 53.43 -30.76 43.70
CA PHE A 27 54.73 -30.38 44.26
C PHE A 27 55.68 -29.84 43.17
N ASP A 28 55.76 -28.50 43.15
CA ASP A 28 56.64 -27.63 42.36
C ASP A 28 56.34 -27.56 40.83
N PRO A 29 55.62 -26.53 40.34
CA PRO A 29 55.29 -26.41 38.93
C PRO A 29 56.55 -25.99 38.16
N PHE A 30 57.10 -26.91 37.37
CA PHE A 30 58.21 -26.62 36.47
C PHE A 30 57.85 -25.47 35.51
N ASN A 31 58.44 -24.28 35.72
CA ASN A 31 58.21 -23.11 34.88
C ASN A 31 59.35 -22.97 33.85
N LEU A 32 59.07 -23.37 32.61
CA LEU A 32 60.03 -23.30 31.50
C LEU A 32 60.58 -21.88 31.26
N ASN A 33 59.79 -20.83 31.53
CA ASN A 33 60.23 -19.44 31.37
C ASN A 33 61.26 -19.03 32.43
N GLU A 34 61.08 -19.45 33.68
CA GLU A 34 62.02 -19.18 34.77
C GLU A 34 63.35 -19.91 34.54
N LEU A 35 63.28 -21.18 34.16
CA LEU A 35 64.47 -21.98 33.83
C LEU A 35 65.29 -21.32 32.72
N LEU A 36 64.66 -20.87 31.63
CA LEU A 36 65.35 -20.24 30.51
C LEU A 36 65.94 -18.88 30.87
N GLN A 37 65.36 -18.15 31.82
CA GLN A 37 65.93 -16.89 32.32
C GLN A 37 67.18 -17.13 33.19
N GLU A 38 67.22 -18.22 33.96
CA GLU A 38 68.35 -18.61 34.82
C GLU A 38 69.55 -19.18 34.06
N LEU A 39 69.38 -19.56 32.79
CA LEU A 39 70.47 -20.09 31.97
C LEU A 39 71.52 -19.02 31.64
N SER A 40 72.80 -19.38 31.78
CA SER A 40 73.89 -18.54 31.27
C SER A 40 73.88 -18.46 29.74
N ARG A 41 74.54 -17.44 29.17
CA ARG A 41 74.54 -17.20 27.71
C ARG A 41 74.99 -18.40 26.88
N LYS A 42 76.11 -19.04 27.26
CA LYS A 42 76.62 -20.24 26.57
C LYS A 42 75.65 -21.42 26.66
N GLN A 43 74.89 -21.51 27.75
CA GLN A 43 73.91 -22.57 27.97
C GLN A 43 72.68 -22.40 27.08
N LYS A 44 72.23 -21.16 26.86
CA LYS A 44 71.16 -20.82 25.91
C LYS A 44 71.56 -21.14 24.47
N GLU A 45 72.78 -20.77 24.07
CA GLU A 45 73.31 -21.05 22.73
C GLU A 45 73.40 -22.56 22.45
N VAL A 46 73.92 -23.34 23.40
CA VAL A 46 73.99 -24.81 23.27
C VAL A 46 72.60 -25.44 23.20
N LEU A 47 71.63 -24.92 23.96
CA LEU A 47 70.25 -25.40 23.91
C LEU A 47 69.64 -25.15 22.53
N TRP A 48 69.75 -23.94 21.99
CA TRP A 48 69.19 -23.59 20.69
C TRP A 48 69.83 -24.37 19.54
N GLU A 49 71.13 -24.64 19.64
CA GLU A 49 71.85 -25.47 18.67
C GLU A 49 71.36 -26.92 18.68
N ARG A 50 71.08 -27.47 19.86
CA ARG A 50 70.48 -28.81 20.00
C ARG A 50 69.04 -28.86 19.50
N LEU A 51 68.23 -27.83 19.77
CA LEU A 51 66.86 -27.73 19.24
C LEU A 51 66.87 -27.67 17.70
N ARG A 52 67.82 -26.94 17.12
CA ARG A 52 68.01 -26.85 15.67
C ARG A 52 68.37 -28.20 15.07
N HIS A 53 69.29 -28.94 15.70
CA HIS A 53 69.65 -30.29 15.26
C HIS A 53 68.47 -31.24 15.34
N LEU A 54 67.77 -31.25 16.49
CA LEU A 54 66.58 -32.08 16.71
C LEU A 54 65.48 -31.79 15.68
N LEU A 55 65.20 -30.51 15.41
CA LEU A 55 64.19 -30.12 14.43
C LEU A 55 64.59 -30.54 13.00
N LYS A 56 65.87 -30.37 12.62
CA LYS A 56 66.38 -30.82 11.31
C LYS A 56 66.34 -32.34 11.17
N GLU A 57 66.81 -33.10 12.18
CA GLU A 57 66.75 -34.56 12.17
C GLU A 57 65.31 -35.07 12.06
N THR A 58 64.40 -34.51 12.85
CA THR A 58 62.97 -34.87 12.83
C THR A 58 62.35 -34.65 11.44
N LEU A 59 62.71 -33.57 10.74
CA LEU A 59 62.21 -33.27 9.39
C LEU A 59 62.91 -34.07 8.29
N MET A 60 64.16 -34.49 8.50
CA MET A 60 64.89 -35.36 7.59
C MET A 60 64.39 -36.81 7.67
N GLU A 61 64.01 -37.28 8.86
CA GLU A 61 63.37 -38.58 9.07
C GLU A 61 61.98 -38.64 8.42
N LYS A 62 61.21 -37.54 8.47
CA LYS A 62 59.89 -37.42 7.82
C LYS A 62 59.71 -36.07 7.11
N PRO A 63 60.05 -36.00 5.80
CA PRO A 63 59.88 -34.79 5.00
C PRO A 63 58.42 -34.30 4.98
N VAL A 64 58.28 -32.99 4.93
CA VAL A 64 57.01 -32.26 5.00
C VAL A 64 56.04 -32.65 3.87
N GLU A 65 56.57 -33.08 2.72
CA GLU A 65 55.82 -33.54 1.55
C GLU A 65 55.09 -34.88 1.78
N MET A 66 55.50 -35.66 2.79
CA MET A 66 54.86 -36.94 3.14
C MET A 66 53.66 -36.77 4.09
N TRP A 67 53.45 -35.58 4.65
CA TRP A 67 52.44 -35.36 5.70
C TRP A 67 51.01 -35.30 5.15
N GLN A 68 50.83 -34.93 3.88
CA GLN A 68 49.51 -34.86 3.23
C GLN A 68 49.05 -36.19 2.60
N ARG A 69 49.94 -37.19 2.44
CA ARG A 69 49.59 -38.50 1.83
C ARG A 69 48.96 -39.52 2.80
N VAL A 70 48.77 -39.13 4.06
CA VAL A 70 48.35 -40.04 5.15
C VAL A 70 46.82 -40.21 5.23
N GLU A 71 46.02 -39.41 4.52
CA GLU A 71 44.55 -39.55 4.56
C GLU A 71 44.00 -40.69 3.67
N ASP A 72 44.77 -41.22 2.70
CA ASP A 72 44.27 -42.19 1.71
C ASP A 72 44.76 -43.64 1.90
N ALA A 73 45.56 -43.96 2.93
CA ALA A 73 46.11 -45.30 3.12
C ALA A 73 45.49 -46.04 4.32
N GLU A 74 44.61 -47.00 4.04
CA GLU A 74 44.00 -47.89 5.03
C GLU A 74 45.04 -48.73 5.81
N SER A 75 44.93 -48.69 7.14
CA SER A 75 45.49 -49.61 8.13
C SER A 75 47.02 -49.78 8.16
N ASN A 76 47.69 -48.93 8.95
CA ASN A 76 48.95 -49.31 9.59
C ASN A 76 49.07 -48.64 10.96
N ASP A 77 48.64 -49.31 12.03
CA ASP A 77 48.63 -48.82 13.43
C ASP A 77 50.03 -48.32 13.89
N GLY A 78 51.12 -48.76 13.25
CA GLY A 78 52.47 -48.27 13.53
C GLY A 78 52.76 -46.86 13.00
N MET A 79 52.19 -46.44 11.86
CA MET A 79 52.49 -45.14 11.25
C MET A 79 51.72 -43.97 11.89
N GLU A 80 50.52 -44.20 12.43
CA GLU A 80 49.77 -43.18 13.18
C GLU A 80 50.47 -42.77 14.48
N VAL A 81 51.06 -43.72 15.21
CA VAL A 81 51.76 -43.48 16.48
C VAL A 81 53.02 -42.67 16.24
N GLU A 82 53.77 -42.97 15.18
CA GLU A 82 54.99 -42.22 14.84
C GLU A 82 54.70 -40.82 14.26
N SER A 83 53.60 -40.62 13.52
CA SER A 83 53.19 -39.29 13.04
C SER A 83 52.83 -38.36 14.21
N LYS A 84 52.09 -38.88 15.20
CA LYS A 84 51.79 -38.18 16.46
C LYS A 84 53.06 -37.84 17.25
N GLN A 85 54.08 -38.72 17.20
CA GLN A 85 55.37 -38.48 17.85
C GLN A 85 56.15 -37.34 17.18
N THR A 86 56.18 -37.27 15.85
CA THR A 86 56.79 -36.16 15.08
C THR A 86 56.12 -34.82 15.42
N VAL A 87 54.79 -34.77 15.41
CA VAL A 87 54.02 -33.55 15.78
C VAL A 87 54.31 -33.14 17.22
N ALA A 88 54.37 -34.08 18.16
CA ALA A 88 54.68 -33.81 19.57
C ALA A 88 56.10 -33.25 19.76
N VAL A 89 57.08 -33.73 19.00
CA VAL A 89 58.45 -33.19 19.02
C VAL A 89 58.47 -31.76 18.48
N ILE A 90 57.83 -31.49 17.34
CA ILE A 90 57.74 -30.13 16.77
C ILE A 90 57.00 -29.19 17.71
N GLN A 91 55.94 -29.66 18.38
CA GLN A 91 55.20 -28.89 19.38
C GLN A 91 56.05 -28.57 20.60
N GLY A 92 56.84 -29.54 21.08
CA GLY A 92 57.81 -29.33 22.17
C GLY A 92 58.89 -28.32 21.79
N VAL A 93 59.47 -28.43 20.59
CA VAL A 93 60.44 -27.46 20.07
C VAL A 93 59.81 -26.07 19.97
N THR A 94 58.58 -25.97 19.45
CA THR A 94 57.83 -24.70 19.36
C THR A 94 57.60 -24.08 20.73
N ALA A 95 57.28 -24.86 21.76
CA ALA A 95 57.11 -24.38 23.12
C ALA A 95 58.41 -23.80 23.70
N VAL A 96 59.55 -24.49 23.49
CA VAL A 96 60.87 -24.02 23.95
C VAL A 96 61.35 -22.81 23.16
N VAL A 97 61.11 -22.76 21.84
CA VAL A 97 61.39 -21.59 20.99
C VAL A 97 60.59 -20.38 21.49
N THR A 98 59.29 -20.56 21.74
CA THR A 98 58.41 -19.51 22.26
C THR A 98 58.90 -18.97 23.60
N ALA A 99 59.19 -19.87 24.55
CA ALA A 99 59.68 -19.51 25.88
C ALA A 99 61.09 -18.89 25.86
N SER A 100 61.87 -19.12 24.78
CA SER A 100 63.21 -18.54 24.61
C SER A 100 63.18 -17.07 24.16
N ILE A 101 62.12 -16.60 23.48
CA ILE A 101 62.04 -15.25 22.90
C ILE A 101 62.22 -14.14 23.95
N PRO A 102 61.56 -14.16 25.13
CA PRO A 102 61.77 -13.14 26.15
C PRO A 102 63.20 -13.10 26.69
N ALA A 103 63.89 -14.25 26.70
CA ALA A 103 65.23 -14.45 27.25
C ALA A 103 66.36 -14.08 26.28
N VAL A 104 66.04 -13.64 25.06
CA VAL A 104 66.98 -13.09 24.07
C VAL A 104 67.33 -11.63 24.43
N ASP A 105 68.63 -11.37 24.55
CA ASP A 105 69.22 -10.04 24.74
C ASP A 105 70.28 -9.75 23.64
N GLU A 106 70.71 -8.49 23.48
CA GLU A 106 71.65 -8.06 22.43
C GLU A 106 73.03 -8.75 22.46
N ARG A 107 73.37 -9.46 23.55
CA ARG A 107 74.69 -10.04 23.81
C ARG A 107 74.73 -11.55 23.62
N VAL A 108 73.62 -12.21 23.25
CA VAL A 108 73.54 -13.66 23.00
C VAL A 108 73.40 -13.93 21.51
N ASN A 109 74.17 -14.89 20.98
CA ASN A 109 74.04 -15.30 19.57
C ASN A 109 72.82 -16.23 19.38
N TYR A 110 71.72 -15.69 18.86
CA TYR A 110 70.48 -16.42 18.65
C TYR A 110 70.30 -16.96 17.22
N LYS A 111 71.35 -17.04 16.39
CA LYS A 111 71.24 -17.55 14.99
C LYS A 111 70.62 -18.94 14.89
N ALA A 112 70.98 -19.85 15.80
CA ALA A 112 70.39 -21.19 15.84
C ALA A 112 68.89 -21.16 16.17
N LEU A 113 68.46 -20.24 17.05
CA LEU A 113 67.07 -20.01 17.40
C LEU A 113 66.29 -19.38 16.23
N LEU A 114 66.92 -18.46 15.49
CA LEU A 114 66.34 -17.86 14.28
C LEU A 114 66.12 -18.92 13.19
N GLU A 115 67.09 -19.80 12.96
CA GLU A 115 66.92 -20.93 12.04
C GLU A 115 65.76 -21.85 12.46
N CYS A 116 65.62 -22.13 13.76
CA CYS A 116 64.46 -22.88 14.27
C CYS A 116 63.14 -22.16 13.94
N ALA A 117 63.07 -20.84 14.17
CA ALA A 117 61.88 -20.06 13.86
C ALA A 117 61.54 -20.07 12.36
N PHE A 118 62.53 -19.98 11.47
CA PHE A 118 62.31 -20.08 10.02
C PHE A 118 61.88 -21.46 9.57
N ILE A 119 62.46 -22.52 10.13
CA ILE A 119 62.05 -23.90 9.83
C ILE A 119 60.60 -24.10 10.29
N LEU A 120 60.25 -23.69 11.52
CA LEU A 120 58.88 -23.75 12.03
C LEU A 120 57.90 -22.95 11.15
N ASN A 121 58.29 -21.76 10.68
CA ASN A 121 57.49 -20.95 9.77
C ASN A 121 57.28 -21.59 8.40
N GLY A 122 58.33 -22.23 7.85
CA GLY A 122 58.27 -22.92 6.56
C GLY A 122 57.39 -24.17 6.55
N ILE A 123 57.15 -24.76 7.73
CA ILE A 123 56.28 -25.93 7.89
C ILE A 123 54.80 -25.54 7.90
N VAL A 124 54.45 -24.31 8.28
CA VAL A 124 53.05 -23.88 8.48
C VAL A 124 52.13 -24.13 7.27
N PRO A 125 52.53 -23.85 6.01
CA PRO A 125 51.67 -24.10 4.85
C PRO A 125 51.39 -25.58 4.58
N ALA A 126 52.18 -26.50 5.15
CA ALA A 126 52.09 -27.93 4.89
C ALA A 126 51.48 -28.73 6.04
N LEU A 127 51.10 -28.07 7.14
CA LEU A 127 50.39 -28.71 8.25
C LEU A 127 48.95 -29.08 7.86
N PRO A 128 48.45 -30.29 8.19
CA PRO A 128 47.06 -30.68 7.98
C PRO A 128 46.08 -29.83 8.80
N GLU A 129 44.81 -29.76 8.37
CA GLU A 129 43.76 -29.01 9.09
C GLU A 129 43.47 -29.57 10.51
N SER A 130 43.79 -30.84 10.75
CA SER A 130 43.66 -31.49 12.08
C SER A 130 44.60 -30.89 13.13
N GLU A 131 45.74 -30.30 12.72
CA GLU A 131 46.81 -29.81 13.60
C GLU A 131 46.69 -28.31 13.94
N ASN A 132 45.46 -27.85 14.22
CA ASN A 132 45.18 -26.46 14.60
C ASN A 132 45.94 -26.00 15.87
N ILE A 133 46.25 -26.92 16.79
CA ILE A 133 46.96 -26.62 18.05
C ILE A 133 48.41 -26.23 17.75
N LEU A 134 49.11 -27.02 16.92
CA LEU A 134 50.48 -26.75 16.52
C LEU A 134 50.58 -25.48 15.67
N GLN A 135 49.67 -25.30 14.71
CA GLN A 135 49.61 -24.08 13.89
C GLN A 135 49.44 -22.83 14.76
N SER A 136 48.58 -22.90 15.79
CA SER A 136 48.36 -21.79 16.73
C SER A 136 49.57 -21.54 17.64
N ALA A 137 50.32 -22.57 18.01
CA ALA A 137 51.56 -22.44 18.78
C ALA A 137 52.67 -21.78 17.96
N ILE A 138 52.87 -22.17 16.69
CA ILE A 138 53.84 -21.55 15.78
C ILE A 138 53.45 -20.10 15.49
N GLN A 139 52.16 -19.83 15.28
CA GLN A 139 51.64 -18.47 15.12
C GLN A 139 52.01 -17.58 16.31
N ARG A 140 51.77 -18.05 17.55
CA ARG A 140 52.12 -17.32 18.77
C ARG A 140 53.63 -17.05 18.90
N ALA A 141 54.46 -18.02 18.52
CA ALA A 141 55.91 -17.84 18.51
C ALA A 141 56.33 -16.72 17.54
N CYS A 142 55.75 -16.69 16.34
CA CYS A 142 56.03 -15.68 15.33
C CYS A 142 55.48 -14.29 15.70
N GLU A 143 54.31 -14.22 16.35
CA GLU A 143 53.76 -12.97 16.93
C GLU A 143 54.70 -12.38 17.98
N MET A 144 55.16 -13.22 18.93
CA MET A 144 56.12 -12.79 19.95
C MET A 144 57.47 -12.38 19.34
N TRP A 145 57.90 -13.04 18.26
CA TRP A 145 59.12 -12.68 17.52
C TRP A 145 59.01 -11.29 16.90
N TRP A 146 57.84 -10.99 16.31
CA TRP A 146 57.52 -9.67 15.75
C TRP A 146 57.50 -8.59 16.84
N GLU A 147 56.80 -8.83 17.96
CA GLU A 147 56.69 -7.90 19.08
C GLU A 147 58.06 -7.57 19.71
N LYS A 148 58.95 -8.57 19.80
CA LYS A 148 60.31 -8.39 20.32
C LYS A 148 61.24 -7.66 19.32
N GLY A 149 60.89 -7.61 18.04
CA GLY A 149 61.64 -6.88 17.02
C GLY A 149 62.95 -7.55 16.58
N LEU A 150 63.05 -8.88 16.70
CA LEU A 150 64.26 -9.66 16.39
C LEU A 150 64.58 -9.72 14.88
N GLU A 151 65.80 -10.15 14.54
CA GLU A 151 66.21 -10.38 13.14
C GLU A 151 65.27 -11.37 12.43
N GLY A 152 65.00 -11.17 11.14
CA GLY A 152 64.08 -12.01 10.37
C GLY A 152 62.58 -11.78 10.63
N LYS A 153 62.21 -10.81 11.48
CA LYS A 153 60.80 -10.50 11.82
C LYS A 153 59.91 -10.26 10.60
N GLU A 154 60.43 -9.70 9.50
CA GLU A 154 59.64 -9.40 8.31
C GLU A 154 59.06 -10.66 7.68
N GLN A 155 59.87 -11.72 7.53
CA GLN A 155 59.42 -12.97 6.93
C GLN A 155 58.43 -13.73 7.83
N LEU A 156 58.71 -13.77 9.14
CA LEU A 156 57.83 -14.41 10.13
C LEU A 156 56.51 -13.65 10.28
N GLY A 157 56.57 -12.32 10.27
CA GLY A 157 55.40 -11.44 10.31
C GLY A 157 54.50 -11.67 9.09
N LYS A 158 55.07 -11.75 7.87
CA LYS A 158 54.29 -11.96 6.63
C LYS A 158 53.39 -13.20 6.71
N THR A 159 53.94 -14.33 7.17
CA THR A 159 53.17 -15.58 7.32
C THR A 159 52.03 -15.43 8.33
N VAL A 160 52.32 -14.84 9.50
CA VAL A 160 51.30 -14.62 10.54
C VAL A 160 50.20 -13.68 10.05
N PHE A 161 50.58 -12.61 9.34
CA PHE A 161 49.63 -11.65 8.79
C PHE A 161 48.66 -12.31 7.79
N ILE A 162 49.15 -13.17 6.89
CA ILE A 162 48.32 -13.93 5.94
C ILE A 162 47.34 -14.87 6.68
N LEU A 163 47.83 -15.60 7.69
CA LEU A 163 47.00 -16.53 8.47
C LEU A 163 45.90 -15.80 9.24
N LEU A 164 46.23 -14.68 9.88
CA LEU A 164 45.26 -13.84 10.58
C LEU A 164 44.25 -13.23 9.62
N LEU A 165 44.69 -12.78 8.44
CA LEU A 165 43.81 -12.23 7.41
C LEU A 165 42.80 -13.29 6.95
N ARG A 166 43.24 -14.51 6.68
CA ARG A 166 42.38 -15.65 6.30
C ARG A 166 41.41 -16.06 7.43
N LYS A 167 41.87 -16.11 8.68
CA LYS A 167 41.02 -16.37 9.86
C LYS A 167 39.99 -15.26 10.10
N SER A 168 40.36 -14.00 9.83
CA SER A 168 39.48 -12.84 9.99
C SER A 168 38.31 -12.86 8.98
N LEU A 169 38.54 -13.35 7.76
CA LEU A 169 37.53 -13.46 6.71
C LEU A 169 36.56 -14.62 6.94
N SER A 170 37.05 -15.77 7.42
CA SER A 170 36.23 -16.96 7.70
C SER A 170 35.45 -16.84 9.03
N LYS A 171 36.16 -16.81 10.17
CA LYS A 171 35.56 -16.89 11.51
C LYS A 171 35.35 -15.51 12.14
N GLY A 172 36.13 -14.49 11.80
CA GLY A 172 35.94 -13.08 12.25
C GLY A 172 36.31 -12.81 13.72
N VAL A 173 37.01 -13.76 14.34
CA VAL A 173 37.43 -13.73 15.75
C VAL A 173 38.65 -12.82 15.94
N ASP A 174 39.49 -12.65 14.92
CA ASP A 174 40.89 -12.18 15.10
C ASP A 174 41.22 -10.79 14.50
N ILE A 175 40.22 -9.91 14.39
CA ILE A 175 40.41 -8.55 13.84
C ILE A 175 41.36 -7.71 14.73
N VAL A 176 41.41 -7.99 16.03
CA VAL A 176 42.30 -7.31 16.99
C VAL A 176 43.75 -7.73 16.78
N GLY A 177 44.03 -9.03 16.58
CA GLY A 177 45.37 -9.54 16.28
C GLY A 177 45.89 -8.99 14.94
N LEU A 178 45.02 -8.94 13.94
CA LEU A 178 45.34 -8.35 12.63
C LEU A 178 45.72 -6.86 12.74
N TRP A 179 45.02 -6.09 13.59
CA TRP A 179 45.42 -4.71 13.87
C TRP A 179 46.78 -4.60 14.57
N LYS A 180 47.14 -5.50 15.50
CA LYS A 180 48.47 -5.46 16.14
C LYS A 180 49.62 -5.64 15.13
N LEU A 181 49.41 -6.43 14.08
CA LEU A 181 50.38 -6.71 13.03
C LEU A 181 50.20 -5.87 11.75
N HIS A 182 49.41 -4.79 11.79
CA HIS A 182 49.11 -3.99 10.61
C HIS A 182 50.36 -3.48 9.85
N GLN A 183 51.43 -3.13 10.57
CA GLN A 183 52.69 -2.64 10.00
C GLN A 183 53.38 -3.68 9.10
N THR A 184 53.13 -4.97 9.28
CA THR A 184 53.67 -6.03 8.42
C THR A 184 53.22 -5.88 6.97
N LEU A 185 52.08 -5.23 6.71
CA LEU A 185 51.62 -4.94 5.35
C LEU A 185 52.68 -4.17 4.54
N LEU A 186 53.45 -3.29 5.19
CA LEU A 186 54.49 -2.49 4.53
C LEU A 186 55.70 -3.32 4.10
N CYS A 187 55.85 -4.54 4.63
CA CYS A 187 56.92 -5.46 4.22
C CYS A 187 56.59 -6.19 2.91
N PHE A 188 55.35 -6.16 2.43
CA PHE A 188 54.95 -6.77 1.15
C PHE A 188 55.26 -5.85 -0.02
N ASP A 189 55.92 -6.40 -1.03
CA ASP A 189 56.13 -5.71 -2.30
C ASP A 189 54.83 -5.74 -3.12
N TYR A 190 54.33 -4.58 -3.49
CA TYR A 190 53.08 -4.46 -4.25
C TYR A 190 53.20 -5.05 -5.66
N ASP A 191 54.37 -4.94 -6.31
CA ASP A 191 54.54 -5.34 -7.71
C ASP A 191 54.89 -6.83 -7.88
N SER A 192 55.11 -7.57 -6.79
CA SER A 192 55.32 -9.03 -6.81
C SER A 192 54.02 -9.79 -7.12
N GLU A 193 54.13 -10.88 -7.90
CA GLU A 193 53.02 -11.82 -8.16
C GLU A 193 52.55 -12.54 -6.90
N ASP A 194 53.46 -12.78 -5.94
CA ASP A 194 53.16 -13.42 -4.66
C ASP A 194 52.20 -12.58 -3.79
N SER A 195 52.10 -11.28 -4.07
CA SER A 195 51.22 -10.36 -3.35
C SER A 195 49.79 -10.31 -3.91
N ASN A 196 49.49 -11.02 -5.00
CA ASN A 196 48.15 -11.03 -5.60
C ASN A 196 47.11 -11.67 -4.67
N GLU A 197 47.46 -12.77 -4.00
CA GLU A 197 46.59 -13.42 -3.01
C GLU A 197 46.21 -12.43 -1.89
N ILE A 198 47.17 -11.63 -1.44
CA ILE A 198 46.96 -10.62 -0.38
C ILE A 198 46.10 -9.48 -0.88
N LYS A 199 46.33 -8.97 -2.10
CA LYS A 199 45.49 -7.92 -2.70
C LYS A 199 44.01 -8.35 -2.69
N ASP A 200 43.72 -9.58 -3.10
CA ASP A 200 42.36 -10.12 -3.13
C ASP A 200 41.77 -10.26 -1.72
N MET A 201 42.52 -10.81 -0.76
CA MET A 201 42.07 -10.94 0.63
C MET A 201 41.82 -9.57 1.30
N LEU A 202 42.68 -8.58 1.04
CA LEU A 202 42.50 -7.22 1.54
C LEU A 202 41.25 -6.55 0.95
N LEU A 203 40.97 -6.76 -0.35
CA LEU A 203 39.74 -6.28 -0.98
C LEU A 203 38.49 -6.96 -0.39
N GLN A 204 38.55 -8.26 -0.10
CA GLN A 204 37.46 -8.98 0.58
C GLN A 204 37.19 -8.44 2.00
N CYS A 205 38.17 -7.84 2.67
CA CYS A 205 37.93 -7.21 3.98
C CYS A 205 36.94 -6.02 3.87
N PHE A 206 36.97 -5.27 2.77
CA PHE A 206 35.99 -4.21 2.49
C PHE A 206 34.58 -4.75 2.22
N MET A 207 34.46 -6.06 1.96
CA MET A 207 33.19 -6.77 1.78
C MET A 207 32.66 -7.41 3.07
N SER A 208 33.49 -7.48 4.11
CA SER A 208 33.16 -8.16 5.34
C SER A 208 32.41 -7.26 6.32
N VAL A 209 31.15 -7.59 6.59
CA VAL A 209 30.30 -6.92 7.61
C VAL A 209 30.99 -6.88 8.98
N LYS A 210 31.76 -7.92 9.30
CA LYS A 210 32.47 -8.05 10.58
C LYS A 210 33.59 -7.01 10.73
N HIS A 211 34.32 -6.71 9.66
CA HIS A 211 35.37 -5.69 9.63
C HIS A 211 34.80 -4.27 9.69
N ILE A 212 33.67 -4.02 9.02
CA ILE A 212 33.03 -2.71 8.98
C ILE A 212 32.41 -2.31 10.34
N LYS A 213 31.83 -3.27 11.07
CA LYS A 213 31.15 -2.99 12.35
C LYS A 213 32.11 -2.76 13.52
N LYS A 214 33.25 -3.46 13.59
CA LYS A 214 34.21 -3.35 14.70
C LYS A 214 35.13 -2.13 14.54
N GLU A 215 35.51 -1.49 15.63
CA GLU A 215 36.38 -0.31 15.59
C GLU A 215 37.78 -0.63 15.06
N GLU A 216 38.39 -1.72 15.52
CA GLU A 216 39.71 -2.19 15.07
C GLU A 216 39.69 -2.57 13.59
N GLY A 217 38.57 -3.13 13.12
CA GLY A 217 38.35 -3.41 11.70
C GLY A 217 38.27 -2.14 10.86
N ARG A 218 37.65 -1.08 11.38
CA ARG A 218 37.67 0.24 10.75
C ARG A 218 39.07 0.85 10.69
N ARG A 219 39.85 0.72 11.77
CA ARG A 219 41.24 1.22 11.82
C ARG A 219 42.13 0.50 10.81
N ILE A 220 42.04 -0.83 10.69
CA ILE A 220 42.87 -1.57 9.74
C ILE A 220 42.49 -1.31 8.28
N LEU A 221 41.20 -1.23 7.98
CA LEU A 221 40.73 -0.85 6.64
C LEU A 221 41.21 0.56 6.26
N SER A 222 41.27 1.49 7.22
CA SER A 222 41.86 2.81 7.01
C SER A 222 43.35 2.73 6.70
N PHE A 223 44.08 1.82 7.37
CA PHE A 223 45.50 1.63 7.15
C PHE A 223 45.82 1.07 5.76
N PHE A 224 44.94 0.25 5.16
CA PHE A 224 45.17 -0.28 3.80
C PHE A 224 45.29 0.82 2.72
N PHE A 225 44.73 2.01 2.95
CA PHE A 225 44.91 3.17 2.08
C PHE A 225 46.34 3.73 2.08
N SER A 226 47.19 3.35 3.03
CA SER A 226 48.59 3.80 3.06
C SER A 226 49.54 2.90 2.27
N TRP A 227 49.10 1.75 1.77
CA TRP A 227 50.00 0.76 1.16
C TRP A 227 50.46 1.14 -0.26
N ASN A 228 49.55 1.41 -1.20
CA ASN A 228 49.90 1.75 -2.58
C ASN A 228 48.79 2.57 -3.30
N VAL A 229 49.16 3.54 -4.14
CA VAL A 229 48.23 4.42 -4.87
C VAL A 229 47.34 3.67 -5.88
N ASN A 230 47.86 2.65 -6.56
CA ASN A 230 47.09 1.83 -7.48
C ASN A 230 46.13 0.90 -6.71
N PHE A 231 46.54 0.42 -5.53
CA PHE A 231 45.64 -0.34 -4.65
C PHE A 231 44.45 0.50 -4.17
N ILE A 232 44.65 1.79 -3.88
CA ILE A 232 43.56 2.72 -3.57
C ILE A 232 42.51 2.73 -4.68
N LYS A 233 42.92 2.76 -5.97
CA LYS A 233 41.99 2.70 -7.10
C LYS A 233 41.20 1.38 -7.13
N MET A 234 41.84 0.26 -6.81
CA MET A 234 41.17 -1.05 -6.70
C MET A 234 40.13 -1.04 -5.58
N ILE A 235 40.47 -0.49 -4.40
CA ILE A 235 39.52 -0.33 -3.28
C ILE A 235 38.31 0.49 -3.73
N HIS A 236 38.52 1.63 -4.39
CA HIS A 236 37.43 2.46 -4.93
C HIS A 236 36.53 1.67 -5.91
N GLY A 237 37.13 0.90 -6.83
CA GLY A 237 36.38 0.06 -7.77
C GLY A 237 35.54 -1.01 -7.07
N THR A 238 36.13 -1.71 -6.09
CA THR A 238 35.44 -2.74 -5.30
C THR A 238 34.26 -2.16 -4.52
N VAL A 239 34.47 -1.03 -3.82
CA VAL A 239 33.39 -0.36 -3.08
C VAL A 239 32.30 0.17 -4.03
N LYS A 240 32.67 0.72 -5.20
CA LYS A 240 31.72 1.21 -6.20
C LYS A 240 30.82 0.09 -6.72
N ASN A 241 31.36 -1.08 -7.04
CA ASN A 241 30.57 -2.21 -7.53
C ASN A 241 29.57 -2.74 -6.49
N GLN A 242 29.81 -2.44 -5.21
CA GLN A 242 29.07 -2.97 -4.07
C GLN A 242 28.03 -1.99 -3.52
N LEU A 243 28.01 -0.77 -4.07
CA LEU A 243 27.04 0.27 -3.77
C LEU A 243 25.59 -0.21 -3.95
N GLN A 244 25.31 -1.11 -4.90
CA GLN A 244 23.96 -1.65 -5.11
C GLN A 244 23.54 -2.64 -4.00
N GLY A 245 24.45 -3.51 -3.54
CA GLY A 245 24.15 -4.62 -2.61
C GLY A 245 24.25 -4.33 -1.10
N LEU A 246 24.96 -3.28 -0.67
CA LEU A 246 25.17 -3.00 0.75
C LEU A 246 23.95 -2.36 1.45
N ALA A 247 23.62 -2.84 2.66
CA ALA A 247 22.58 -2.26 3.51
C ALA A 247 22.98 -0.87 4.05
N LYS A 248 21.99 0.03 4.17
CA LYS A 248 22.16 1.47 4.47
C LYS A 248 22.97 1.75 5.74
N ALA A 249 22.75 1.00 6.83
CA ALA A 249 23.45 1.21 8.11
C ALA A 249 24.94 0.79 8.09
N LEU A 250 25.29 -0.20 7.27
CA LEU A 250 26.68 -0.66 7.11
C LEU A 250 27.49 0.34 6.30
N PHE A 251 26.85 0.97 5.31
CA PHE A 251 27.44 2.00 4.48
C PHE A 251 27.99 3.16 5.32
N VAL A 252 27.17 3.76 6.20
CA VAL A 252 27.60 4.88 7.08
C VAL A 252 28.83 4.51 7.94
N SER A 253 28.90 3.26 8.40
CA SER A 253 30.01 2.75 9.21
C SER A 253 31.29 2.56 8.39
N SER A 254 31.17 2.13 7.13
CA SER A 254 32.28 1.97 6.18
C SER A 254 32.91 3.30 5.75
N TRP A 255 32.14 4.40 5.67
CA TRP A 255 32.66 5.69 5.19
C TRP A 255 33.31 6.55 6.28
N ASN A 256 33.04 6.28 7.56
CA ASN A 256 33.86 6.83 8.65
C ASN A 256 35.34 6.42 8.50
N ILE A 257 35.62 5.28 7.85
CA ILE A 257 36.97 4.79 7.51
C ILE A 257 37.60 5.65 6.41
N TYR A 258 36.81 6.00 5.38
CA TYR A 258 37.25 6.82 4.24
C TYR A 258 37.82 8.18 4.70
N TYR A 259 37.30 8.72 5.79
CA TYR A 259 37.57 10.09 6.25
C TYR A 259 38.91 10.29 6.99
N VAL A 260 39.61 9.22 7.39
CA VAL A 260 40.64 9.38 8.42
C VAL A 260 41.98 9.93 7.92
N ASP A 261 42.40 9.84 6.63
CA ASP A 261 43.69 10.51 6.31
C ASP A 261 44.06 10.90 4.85
N LYS A 262 43.39 10.45 3.78
CA LYS A 262 43.95 10.66 2.41
C LYS A 262 43.03 11.06 1.25
N ILE A 263 41.73 11.25 1.43
CA ILE A 263 40.85 11.72 0.33
C ILE A 263 41.16 13.17 -0.07
N SER A 264 41.61 14.00 0.87
CA SER A 264 42.08 15.36 0.55
C SER A 264 43.24 15.37 -0.45
N GLN A 265 44.01 14.27 -0.54
CA GLN A 265 45.12 14.13 -1.49
C GLN A 265 44.68 13.66 -2.89
N HIS A 266 43.47 13.10 -3.06
CA HIS A 266 42.98 12.56 -4.34
C HIS A 266 41.50 12.97 -4.64
N PRO A 267 41.23 14.27 -4.85
CA PRO A 267 39.87 14.82 -5.04
C PRO A 267 39.15 14.33 -6.31
N GLU A 268 39.88 13.81 -7.29
CA GLU A 268 39.37 13.24 -8.56
C GLU A 268 38.25 12.19 -8.34
N ASN A 269 38.36 11.39 -7.27
CA ASN A 269 37.41 10.32 -6.98
C ASN A 269 36.06 10.83 -6.44
N ILE A 270 36.00 12.03 -5.82
CA ILE A 270 34.71 12.61 -5.40
C ILE A 270 33.93 13.11 -6.63
N LYS A 271 34.63 13.65 -7.64
CA LYS A 271 34.00 14.13 -8.89
C LYS A 271 33.19 13.01 -9.56
N SER A 272 33.72 11.79 -9.62
CA SER A 272 33.03 10.65 -10.25
C SER A 272 31.75 10.23 -9.50
N HIS A 273 31.74 10.31 -8.16
CA HIS A 273 30.55 10.01 -7.34
C HIS A 273 29.49 11.11 -7.46
N VAL A 274 29.91 12.39 -7.54
CA VAL A 274 29.01 13.52 -7.82
C VAL A 274 28.38 13.39 -9.21
N CYS A 275 29.15 12.98 -10.23
CA CYS A 275 28.59 12.72 -11.56
C CYS A 275 27.57 11.56 -11.56
N VAL A 276 27.82 10.48 -10.82
CA VAL A 276 26.85 9.37 -10.66
C VAL A 276 25.59 9.82 -9.92
N PHE A 277 25.73 10.69 -8.91
CA PHE A 277 24.60 11.27 -8.17
C PHE A 277 23.66 12.06 -9.09
N LEU A 278 24.22 12.79 -10.05
CA LEU A 278 23.46 13.71 -10.91
C LEU A 278 22.71 13.02 -12.06
N LEU A 279 23.09 11.80 -12.45
CA LEU A 279 22.55 11.11 -13.64
C LEU A 279 21.35 10.18 -13.38
N SER A 280 20.81 10.15 -12.15
CA SER A 280 19.80 9.20 -11.67
C SER A 280 20.29 7.73 -11.71
N SER A 281 20.37 7.10 -10.55
CA SER A 281 20.82 5.71 -10.40
C SER A 281 20.10 5.08 -9.22
N SER A 282 19.94 3.75 -9.21
CA SER A 282 19.41 2.97 -8.07
C SER A 282 20.19 3.20 -6.76
N VAL A 283 21.32 3.88 -6.83
CA VAL A 283 22.23 4.22 -5.71
C VAL A 283 22.00 5.65 -5.17
N TYR A 284 21.08 6.43 -5.74
CA TYR A 284 20.83 7.85 -5.41
C TYR A 284 20.83 8.16 -3.91
N SER A 285 20.01 7.45 -3.12
CA SER A 285 19.85 7.70 -1.70
C SER A 285 21.12 7.42 -0.89
N LYS A 286 21.92 6.45 -1.32
CA LYS A 286 23.19 6.06 -0.66
C LYS A 286 24.28 7.10 -0.96
N VAL A 287 24.38 7.57 -2.21
CA VAL A 287 25.35 8.62 -2.57
C VAL A 287 25.00 9.96 -1.91
N ARG A 288 23.72 10.33 -1.82
CA ARG A 288 23.29 11.54 -1.09
C ARG A 288 23.74 11.52 0.36
N GLU A 289 23.52 10.39 1.04
CA GLU A 289 23.89 10.21 2.44
C GLU A 289 25.42 10.28 2.64
N MET A 290 26.20 9.72 1.71
CA MET A 290 27.66 9.88 1.67
C MET A 290 28.07 11.35 1.59
N LEU A 291 27.50 12.11 0.66
CA LEU A 291 27.81 13.54 0.49
C LEU A 291 27.39 14.37 1.71
N SER A 292 26.26 14.02 2.34
CA SER A 292 25.77 14.71 3.54
C SER A 292 26.75 14.66 4.71
N TYR A 293 27.59 13.62 4.79
CA TYR A 293 28.66 13.55 5.80
C TYR A 293 29.71 14.65 5.57
N PHE A 294 30.15 14.84 4.32
CA PHE A 294 31.09 15.91 3.97
C PHE A 294 30.51 17.30 4.26
N HIS A 295 29.22 17.53 3.96
CA HIS A 295 28.54 18.79 4.28
C HIS A 295 28.44 19.06 5.78
N LYS A 296 28.30 18.03 6.62
CA LYS A 296 28.32 18.18 8.08
C LYS A 296 29.73 18.49 8.61
N GLN A 297 30.73 17.81 8.05
CA GLN A 297 32.13 17.95 8.44
C GLN A 297 32.76 19.26 8.00
N SER A 298 32.22 19.90 6.96
CA SER A 298 32.73 21.19 6.45
C SER A 298 32.81 22.27 7.53
N LYS A 299 31.91 22.22 8.52
CA LYS A 299 31.87 23.16 9.64
C LYS A 299 32.88 22.88 10.76
N VAL A 300 33.48 21.69 10.77
CA VAL A 300 34.32 21.20 11.89
C VAL A 300 35.78 21.09 11.49
N ARG A 301 36.08 20.73 10.23
CA ARG A 301 37.46 20.52 9.76
C ARG A 301 37.88 21.54 8.71
N GLN A 302 39.09 22.09 8.90
CA GLN A 302 39.72 23.02 7.95
C GLN A 302 39.99 22.35 6.59
N GLY A 303 39.81 23.11 5.51
CA GLY A 303 40.06 22.68 4.12
C GLY A 303 38.93 21.89 3.44
N VAL A 304 37.91 21.45 4.17
CA VAL A 304 36.77 20.70 3.59
C VAL A 304 35.85 21.61 2.76
N GLU A 305 35.60 22.84 3.22
CA GLU A 305 34.80 23.83 2.46
C GLU A 305 35.46 24.19 1.13
N GLU A 306 36.76 24.51 1.14
CA GLU A 306 37.55 24.77 -0.08
C GLU A 306 37.52 23.58 -1.05
N MET A 307 37.70 22.37 -0.54
CA MET A 307 37.62 21.14 -1.33
C MET A 307 36.25 20.99 -2.00
N LEU A 308 35.16 21.16 -1.25
CA LEU A 308 33.80 21.05 -1.78
C LEU A 308 33.50 22.13 -2.81
N HIS A 309 33.89 23.38 -2.56
CA HIS A 309 33.76 24.48 -3.51
C HIS A 309 34.46 24.15 -4.84
N ARG A 310 35.74 23.74 -4.79
CA ARG A 310 36.52 23.35 -5.97
C ARG A 310 35.90 22.18 -6.75
N LEU A 311 35.36 21.19 -6.03
CA LEU A 311 34.77 20.00 -6.63
C LEU A 311 33.40 20.25 -7.27
N TYR A 312 32.57 21.08 -6.64
CA TYR A 312 31.21 21.36 -7.12
C TYR A 312 31.20 22.40 -8.24
N LYS A 313 32.11 23.38 -8.21
CA LYS A 313 32.17 24.47 -9.19
C LYS A 313 32.03 24.04 -10.66
N PRO A 314 32.74 23.02 -11.19
CA PRO A 314 32.61 22.63 -12.59
C PRO A 314 31.34 21.81 -12.92
N ILE A 315 30.74 21.15 -11.92
CA ILE A 315 29.73 20.10 -12.16
C ILE A 315 28.34 20.57 -11.75
N LEU A 316 28.20 21.13 -10.54
CA LEU A 316 26.91 21.47 -9.93
C LEU A 316 26.19 22.57 -10.73
N TRP A 317 26.88 23.69 -10.99
CA TRP A 317 26.30 24.84 -11.70
C TRP A 317 25.89 24.50 -13.14
N ARG A 318 26.60 23.56 -13.78
CA ARG A 318 26.22 23.04 -15.10
C ARG A 318 25.01 22.10 -15.02
N ALA A 319 24.96 21.25 -14.00
CA ALA A 319 23.86 20.31 -13.80
C ALA A 319 22.53 20.99 -13.44
N LEU A 320 22.59 22.08 -12.68
CA LEU A 320 21.43 22.95 -12.41
C LEU A 320 20.85 23.58 -13.70
N LYS A 321 21.67 23.72 -14.74
CA LYS A 321 21.27 24.23 -16.07
C LYS A 321 21.15 23.14 -17.14
N ALA A 322 21.06 21.88 -16.73
CA ALA A 322 20.95 20.75 -17.66
C ALA A 322 19.61 20.75 -18.42
N ARG A 323 19.58 20.16 -19.62
CA ARG A 323 18.33 20.02 -20.40
C ARG A 323 17.30 19.11 -19.71
N ASN A 324 17.76 18.07 -19.02
CA ASN A 324 16.90 17.11 -18.32
C ASN A 324 16.49 17.66 -16.92
N SER A 325 15.19 17.72 -16.64
CA SER A 325 14.65 18.21 -15.37
C SER A 325 14.97 17.34 -14.17
N GLU A 326 15.11 16.03 -14.33
CA GLU A 326 15.49 15.13 -13.24
C GLU A 326 16.92 15.41 -12.79
N VAL A 327 17.83 15.63 -13.75
CA VAL A 327 19.21 16.05 -13.46
C VAL A 327 19.23 17.38 -12.72
N ARG A 328 18.43 18.37 -13.16
CA ARG A 328 18.31 19.66 -12.47
C ARG A 328 17.75 19.50 -11.05
N SER A 329 16.71 18.69 -10.86
CA SER A 329 16.13 18.41 -9.55
C SER A 329 17.13 17.71 -8.61
N ASN A 330 17.90 16.75 -9.12
CA ASN A 330 18.95 16.08 -8.33
C ASN A 330 20.08 17.06 -7.98
N ALA A 331 20.49 17.91 -8.93
CA ALA A 331 21.46 18.97 -8.69
C ALA A 331 20.95 19.95 -7.62
N ALA A 332 19.67 20.30 -7.64
CA ALA A 332 19.03 21.14 -6.64
C ALA A 332 19.13 20.53 -5.24
N PHE A 333 18.83 19.23 -5.07
CA PHE A 333 19.00 18.55 -3.77
C PHE A 333 20.44 18.63 -3.25
N LEU A 334 21.43 18.40 -4.11
CA LEU A 334 22.84 18.51 -3.73
C LEU A 334 23.22 19.93 -3.34
N PHE A 335 22.76 20.91 -4.12
CA PHE A 335 22.98 22.32 -3.85
C PHE A 335 22.40 22.73 -2.49
N ILE A 336 21.15 22.37 -2.21
CA ILE A 336 20.46 22.66 -0.95
C ILE A 336 21.19 22.04 0.25
N ASP A 337 21.60 20.77 0.15
CA ASP A 337 22.31 20.09 1.24
C ASP A 337 23.68 20.73 1.52
N ALA A 338 24.34 21.22 0.47
CA ALA A 338 25.65 21.86 0.54
C ALA A 338 25.60 23.36 0.91
N PHE A 339 24.41 23.96 0.97
CA PHE A 339 24.26 25.40 1.15
C PHE A 339 24.66 25.86 2.58
N PRO A 340 25.41 26.96 2.72
CA PRO A 340 26.08 27.73 1.67
C PRO A 340 27.41 27.07 1.24
N ILE A 341 27.71 27.07 -0.05
CA ILE A 341 29.02 26.63 -0.57
C ILE A 341 29.97 27.83 -0.47
N ARG A 342 31.08 27.67 0.26
CA ARG A 342 32.04 28.76 0.56
C ARG A 342 33.48 28.35 0.23
N ASP A 343 34.30 29.34 -0.09
CA ASP A 343 35.76 29.20 -0.18
C ASP A 343 36.44 30.10 0.86
N PRO A 344 37.04 29.54 1.92
CA PRO A 344 37.70 30.34 2.96
C PRO A 344 38.87 31.20 2.45
N SER A 345 39.37 30.98 1.23
CA SER A 345 40.42 31.80 0.62
C SER A 345 39.92 33.14 0.06
N PHE A 346 38.61 33.28 -0.13
CA PHE A 346 38.02 34.50 -0.69
C PHE A 346 37.98 35.65 0.32
N ASN A 347 38.10 36.87 -0.19
CA ASN A 347 37.83 38.06 0.62
C ASN A 347 36.32 38.23 0.86
N THR A 348 35.95 39.20 1.69
CA THR A 348 34.54 39.46 2.05
C THR A 348 33.66 39.80 0.85
N GLU A 349 34.14 40.61 -0.09
CA GLU A 349 33.37 41.02 -1.28
C GLU A 349 33.16 39.85 -2.24
N GLU A 350 34.19 39.03 -2.46
CA GLU A 350 34.13 37.82 -3.27
C GLU A 350 33.19 36.77 -2.68
N MET A 351 33.23 36.60 -1.34
CA MET A 351 32.33 35.71 -0.63
C MET A 351 30.87 36.18 -0.77
N ASP A 352 30.62 37.48 -0.58
CA ASP A 352 29.27 38.05 -0.70
C ASP A 352 28.72 37.89 -2.13
N ALA A 353 29.57 38.08 -3.15
CA ALA A 353 29.19 37.83 -4.54
C ALA A 353 28.84 36.35 -4.82
N GLU A 354 29.60 35.39 -4.26
CA GLU A 354 29.30 33.97 -4.46
C GLU A 354 28.04 33.54 -3.69
N ILE A 355 27.77 34.13 -2.52
CA ILE A 355 26.50 33.90 -1.80
C ILE A 355 25.32 34.52 -2.56
N GLN A 356 25.48 35.73 -3.12
CA GLN A 356 24.43 36.38 -3.92
C GLN A 356 24.04 35.53 -5.14
N LYS A 357 25.03 34.99 -5.85
CA LYS A 357 24.82 34.06 -6.96
C LYS A 357 24.09 32.78 -6.54
N GLN A 358 24.32 32.29 -5.32
CA GLN A 358 23.58 31.14 -4.80
C GLN A 358 22.12 31.48 -4.51
N PHE A 359 21.80 32.71 -4.07
CA PHE A 359 20.41 33.15 -3.96
C PHE A 359 19.73 33.27 -5.32
N GLU A 360 20.42 33.81 -6.33
CA GLU A 360 19.90 33.87 -7.71
C GLU A 360 19.56 32.48 -8.25
N GLU A 361 20.39 31.48 -7.95
CA GLU A 361 20.12 30.10 -8.34
C GLU A 361 18.92 29.49 -7.60
N LEU A 362 18.65 29.88 -6.34
CA LEU A 362 17.41 29.49 -5.66
C LEU A 362 16.18 30.05 -6.37
N PHE A 363 16.21 31.32 -6.82
CA PHE A 363 15.12 31.90 -7.61
C PHE A 363 14.96 31.19 -8.96
N SER A 364 16.06 30.89 -9.66
CA SER A 364 16.06 30.10 -10.90
C SER A 364 15.35 28.74 -10.72
N LEU A 365 15.59 28.04 -9.61
CA LEU A 365 14.91 26.79 -9.29
C LEU A 365 13.40 26.96 -9.07
N LEU A 366 12.97 28.07 -8.46
CA LEU A 366 11.55 28.39 -8.27
C LEU A 366 10.84 28.79 -9.57
N GLU A 367 11.59 29.24 -10.58
CA GLU A 367 11.09 29.67 -11.89
C GLU A 367 11.27 28.62 -12.99
N ASP A 368 11.78 27.43 -12.66
CA ASP A 368 12.05 26.36 -13.62
C ASP A 368 10.79 25.95 -14.41
N PRO A 369 10.89 25.72 -15.73
CA PRO A 369 9.73 25.33 -16.55
C PRO A 369 9.10 24.00 -16.13
N HIS A 370 9.84 23.12 -15.43
CA HIS A 370 9.33 21.82 -15.01
C HIS A 370 8.88 21.80 -13.54
N PRO A 371 7.64 21.36 -13.25
CA PRO A 371 7.06 21.30 -11.90
C PRO A 371 7.90 20.56 -10.85
N VAL A 372 8.61 19.49 -11.24
CA VAL A 372 9.43 18.69 -10.31
C VAL A 372 10.59 19.50 -9.75
N VAL A 373 11.23 20.33 -10.57
CA VAL A 373 12.37 21.16 -10.16
C VAL A 373 11.88 22.27 -9.23
N ARG A 374 10.75 22.93 -9.58
CA ARG A 374 10.13 23.95 -8.71
C ARG A 374 9.72 23.38 -7.36
N SER A 375 9.14 22.17 -7.33
CA SER A 375 8.80 21.49 -6.07
C SER A 375 10.04 21.24 -5.19
N THR A 376 11.16 20.85 -5.80
CA THR A 376 12.46 20.72 -5.11
C THR A 376 13.00 22.08 -4.66
N GLY A 377 12.86 23.13 -5.47
CA GLY A 377 13.21 24.50 -5.11
C GLY A 377 12.44 25.01 -3.89
N ILE A 378 11.12 24.80 -3.84
CA ILE A 378 10.26 25.15 -2.70
C ILE A 378 10.78 24.50 -1.40
N LEU A 379 11.09 23.20 -1.47
CA LEU A 379 11.65 22.48 -0.33
C LEU A 379 13.00 23.07 0.10
N GLY A 380 13.88 23.36 -0.87
CA GLY A 380 15.18 23.97 -0.63
C GLY A 380 15.10 25.32 0.05
N VAL A 381 14.28 26.22 -0.47
CA VAL A 381 14.05 27.55 0.10
C VAL A 381 13.48 27.43 1.51
N SER A 382 12.53 26.53 1.74
CA SER A 382 11.95 26.32 3.08
C SER A 382 12.99 25.83 4.09
N GLN A 383 13.88 24.92 3.69
CA GLN A 383 14.97 24.43 4.54
C GLN A 383 16.05 25.48 4.82
N ILE A 384 16.49 26.19 3.78
CA ILE A 384 17.54 27.20 3.86
C ILE A 384 17.07 28.38 4.72
N THR A 385 15.87 28.92 4.46
CA THR A 385 15.31 30.02 5.26
C THR A 385 15.11 29.61 6.72
N SER A 386 14.62 28.40 6.99
CA SER A 386 14.47 27.90 8.35
C SER A 386 15.81 27.82 9.10
N LYS A 387 16.85 27.26 8.46
CA LYS A 387 18.15 26.98 9.07
C LYS A 387 19.08 28.19 9.18
N TYR A 388 19.03 29.11 8.21
CA TYR A 388 19.96 30.23 8.08
C TYR A 388 19.27 31.60 8.23
N TRP A 389 18.09 31.65 8.85
CA TRP A 389 17.27 32.86 8.97
C TRP A 389 18.03 34.12 9.41
N GLU A 390 18.91 34.00 10.41
CA GLU A 390 19.67 35.14 10.94
C GLU A 390 20.86 35.55 10.05
N MET A 391 21.30 34.66 9.15
CA MET A 391 22.45 34.89 8.27
C MET A 391 22.05 35.43 6.90
N ILE A 392 20.77 35.32 6.52
CA ILE A 392 20.26 35.77 5.22
C ILE A 392 19.71 37.19 5.36
N PRO A 393 19.98 38.11 4.41
CA PRO A 393 19.38 39.44 4.44
C PRO A 393 17.83 39.37 4.52
N PRO A 394 17.18 40.17 5.41
CA PRO A 394 15.72 40.10 5.60
C PRO A 394 14.91 40.35 4.31
N THR A 395 15.42 41.18 3.41
CA THR A 395 14.82 41.44 2.09
C THR A 395 14.76 40.16 1.24
N VAL A 396 15.86 39.42 1.17
CA VAL A 396 15.95 38.15 0.42
C VAL A 396 15.00 37.10 0.99
N ILE A 397 14.89 37.00 2.32
CA ILE A 397 13.91 36.11 2.97
C ILE A 397 12.49 36.49 2.55
N ALA A 398 12.16 37.78 2.61
CA ALA A 398 10.83 38.26 2.25
C ALA A 398 10.50 37.96 0.78
N ASP A 399 11.44 38.21 -0.14
CA ASP A 399 11.24 37.96 -1.57
C ASP A 399 11.08 36.47 -1.88
N LEU A 400 11.90 35.61 -1.26
CA LEU A 400 11.77 34.17 -1.40
C LEU A 400 10.42 33.67 -0.88
N LEU A 401 9.98 34.10 0.31
CA LEU A 401 8.70 33.66 0.88
C LEU A 401 7.49 34.22 0.11
N LYS A 402 7.57 35.45 -0.41
CA LYS A 402 6.56 35.98 -1.33
C LYS A 402 6.48 35.15 -2.61
N LYS A 403 7.60 34.78 -3.21
CA LYS A 403 7.62 33.89 -4.39
C LYS A 403 6.93 32.56 -4.10
N LEU A 404 7.15 31.97 -2.92
CA LEU A 404 6.46 30.73 -2.52
C LEU A 404 4.94 30.92 -2.34
N ILE A 405 4.55 31.96 -1.60
CA ILE A 405 3.17 32.14 -1.10
C ILE A 405 2.28 32.84 -2.12
N GLU A 406 2.76 33.90 -2.76
CA GLU A 406 1.96 34.73 -3.66
C GLU A 406 1.95 34.20 -5.11
N GLU A 407 2.99 33.47 -5.53
CA GLU A 407 3.09 32.93 -6.89
C GLU A 407 2.94 31.41 -6.94
N LEU A 408 3.84 30.65 -6.31
CA LEU A 408 3.86 29.18 -6.44
C LEU A 408 2.69 28.46 -5.76
N ALA A 409 2.07 29.08 -4.75
CA ALA A 409 0.84 28.56 -4.16
C ALA A 409 -0.34 28.61 -5.15
N CYS A 410 -0.24 29.44 -6.19
CA CYS A 410 -1.22 29.62 -7.27
C CYS A 410 -0.69 29.08 -8.62
N ASP A 411 0.30 28.17 -8.60
CA ASP A 411 0.89 27.61 -9.81
C ASP A 411 -0.16 27.01 -10.76
N VAL A 412 -0.27 27.57 -11.96
CA VAL A 412 -1.30 27.16 -12.94
C VAL A 412 -0.98 25.82 -13.60
N THR A 413 0.28 25.41 -13.63
CA THR A 413 0.73 24.25 -14.41
C THR A 413 0.66 22.94 -13.64
N SER A 414 0.78 22.97 -12.30
CA SER A 414 0.81 21.74 -11.50
C SER A 414 0.31 21.91 -10.08
N ALA A 415 -0.64 21.06 -9.70
CA ALA A 415 -1.09 20.91 -8.32
C ALA A 415 0.01 20.34 -7.39
N ASP A 416 1.06 19.68 -7.91
CA ASP A 416 2.18 19.21 -7.08
C ASP A 416 3.04 20.37 -6.57
N VAL A 417 3.21 21.42 -7.38
CA VAL A 417 3.92 22.64 -6.96
C VAL A 417 3.14 23.35 -5.87
N ARG A 418 1.84 23.61 -6.09
CA ARG A 418 0.95 24.22 -5.08
C ARG A 418 0.91 23.42 -3.78
N CYS A 419 0.82 22.09 -3.89
CA CYS A 419 0.85 21.18 -2.74
C CYS A 419 2.20 21.23 -2.01
N SER A 420 3.32 21.32 -2.74
CA SER A 420 4.67 21.39 -2.17
C SER A 420 4.87 22.64 -1.33
N VAL A 421 4.30 23.79 -1.72
CA VAL A 421 4.34 25.03 -0.91
C VAL A 421 3.80 24.76 0.50
N PHE A 422 2.58 24.24 0.60
CA PHE A 422 1.95 24.02 1.92
C PHE A 422 2.56 22.83 2.69
N LYS A 423 3.20 21.88 2.01
CA LYS A 423 3.97 20.82 2.67
C LYS A 423 5.30 21.31 3.25
N CYS A 424 5.93 22.30 2.62
CA CYS A 424 7.27 22.77 3.00
C CYS A 424 7.26 23.98 3.94
N LEU A 425 6.26 24.87 3.86
CA LEU A 425 6.10 25.99 4.80
C LEU A 425 6.12 25.59 6.29
N PRO A 426 5.59 24.43 6.71
CA PRO A 426 5.77 23.90 8.07
C PRO A 426 7.22 23.84 8.55
N ILE A 427 8.20 23.64 7.66
CA ILE A 427 9.64 23.62 7.98
C ILE A 427 10.11 25.02 8.37
N THR A 428 9.65 26.06 7.67
CA THR A 428 9.95 27.46 8.00
C THR A 428 9.26 27.87 9.31
N LEU A 429 8.02 27.41 9.54
CA LEU A 429 7.26 27.64 10.77
C LEU A 429 7.91 27.04 12.03
N ASP A 430 8.81 26.07 11.90
CA ASP A 430 9.60 25.56 13.05
C ASP A 430 10.58 26.63 13.58
N ASN A 431 10.99 27.58 12.74
CA ASN A 431 11.74 28.75 13.16
C ASN A 431 10.78 29.85 13.63
N LYS A 432 10.81 30.17 14.92
CA LYS A 432 9.94 31.19 15.55
C LYS A 432 10.14 32.60 15.00
N LEU A 433 11.33 32.91 14.47
CA LEU A 433 11.62 34.22 13.87
C LEU A 433 10.83 34.45 12.58
N SER A 434 10.33 33.37 11.94
CA SER A 434 9.51 33.47 10.74
C SER A 434 8.06 33.88 10.99
N HIS A 435 7.56 33.73 12.22
CA HIS A 435 6.13 33.85 12.52
C HIS A 435 5.56 35.23 12.18
N PRO A 436 6.20 36.37 12.50
CA PRO A 436 5.64 37.69 12.17
C PRO A 436 5.46 37.91 10.67
N LEU A 437 6.43 37.48 9.86
CA LEU A 437 6.37 37.63 8.41
C LEU A 437 5.33 36.67 7.80
N LEU A 438 5.27 35.43 8.26
CA LEU A 438 4.28 34.47 7.78
C LEU A 438 2.84 34.85 8.19
N GLU A 439 2.63 35.42 9.38
CA GLU A 439 1.30 35.94 9.78
C GLU A 439 0.81 37.04 8.83
N GLN A 440 1.71 37.84 8.27
CA GLN A 440 1.38 38.89 7.28
C GLN A 440 1.11 38.32 5.89
N LEU A 441 1.90 37.34 5.43
CA LEU A 441 1.80 36.81 4.06
C LEU A 441 0.67 35.79 3.88
N LEU A 442 0.42 34.92 4.85
CA LEU A 442 -0.51 33.79 4.68
C LEU A 442 -1.98 34.14 4.39
N PRO A 443 -2.55 35.28 4.82
CA PRO A 443 -3.92 35.64 4.44
C PRO A 443 -4.17 35.73 2.92
N THR A 444 -3.13 35.93 2.10
CA THR A 444 -3.25 35.99 0.63
C THR A 444 -3.65 34.65 0.01
N VAL A 445 -3.28 33.53 0.65
CA VAL A 445 -3.53 32.16 0.17
C VAL A 445 -4.80 31.53 0.74
N LYS A 446 -5.72 32.32 1.32
CA LYS A 446 -6.99 31.83 1.87
C LYS A 446 -7.82 30.99 0.89
N HIS A 447 -7.70 31.29 -0.41
CA HIS A 447 -8.42 30.59 -1.48
C HIS A 447 -7.85 29.21 -1.82
N SER A 448 -6.64 28.87 -1.37
CA SER A 448 -6.06 27.53 -1.55
C SER A 448 -6.84 26.44 -0.81
N LEU A 449 -7.65 26.81 0.19
CA LEU A 449 -8.63 25.92 0.80
C LEU A 449 -9.68 25.41 -0.22
N HIS A 450 -9.95 26.17 -1.28
CA HIS A 450 -10.90 25.84 -2.35
C HIS A 450 -10.22 25.34 -3.62
N ASP A 451 -8.95 24.91 -3.54
CA ASP A 451 -8.24 24.36 -4.69
C ASP A 451 -8.99 23.15 -5.27
N ASN A 452 -9.02 23.02 -6.59
CA ASN A 452 -9.65 21.88 -7.26
C ASN A 452 -9.04 20.53 -6.85
N SER A 453 -7.75 20.53 -6.52
CA SER A 453 -7.00 19.33 -6.15
C SER A 453 -7.10 19.04 -4.64
N GLU A 454 -7.65 17.87 -4.29
CA GLU A 454 -7.77 17.43 -2.90
C GLU A 454 -6.42 17.41 -2.16
N LYS A 455 -5.34 16.99 -2.82
CA LYS A 455 -4.00 16.95 -2.20
C LYS A 455 -3.50 18.33 -1.77
N VAL A 456 -3.86 19.38 -2.51
CA VAL A 456 -3.50 20.77 -2.16
C VAL A 456 -4.31 21.21 -0.96
N ARG A 457 -5.63 20.97 -0.96
CA ARG A 457 -6.51 21.28 0.18
C ARG A 457 -6.05 20.56 1.46
N VAL A 458 -5.67 19.29 1.36
CA VAL A 458 -5.10 18.52 2.48
C VAL A 458 -3.83 19.19 3.02
N ALA A 459 -2.87 19.50 2.14
CA ALA A 459 -1.62 20.14 2.55
C ALA A 459 -1.84 21.52 3.19
N PHE A 460 -2.77 22.31 2.64
CA PHE A 460 -3.15 23.61 3.18
C PHE A 460 -3.72 23.51 4.61
N VAL A 461 -4.66 22.58 4.85
CA VAL A 461 -5.23 22.41 6.20
C VAL A 461 -4.19 21.84 7.17
N ASP A 462 -3.29 20.96 6.73
CA ASP A 462 -2.16 20.48 7.56
C ASP A 462 -1.22 21.63 7.95
N MET A 463 -0.97 22.59 7.05
CA MET A 463 -0.24 23.81 7.38
C MET A 463 -1.01 24.68 8.40
N LEU A 464 -2.34 24.85 8.27
CA LEU A 464 -3.14 25.56 9.28
C LEU A 464 -3.09 24.89 10.66
N LEU A 465 -3.09 23.55 10.70
CA LEU A 465 -2.92 22.78 11.93
C LEU A 465 -1.53 23.02 12.55
N LYS A 466 -0.47 23.06 11.73
CA LYS A 466 0.89 23.40 12.18
C LYS A 466 0.93 24.80 12.81
N ILE A 467 0.30 25.79 12.17
CA ILE A 467 0.21 27.18 12.69
C ILE A 467 -0.50 27.22 14.05
N LYS A 468 -1.62 26.50 14.18
CA LYS A 468 -2.34 26.36 15.46
C LYS A 468 -1.46 25.73 16.54
N ALA A 469 -0.69 24.71 16.19
CA ALA A 469 0.18 23.98 17.13
C ALA A 469 1.40 24.81 17.58
N THR A 470 2.05 25.54 16.67
CA THR A 470 3.21 26.40 16.98
C THR A 470 2.80 27.76 17.56
N LYS A 471 1.50 28.08 17.57
CA LYS A 471 0.94 29.39 17.95
C LYS A 471 1.52 30.54 17.11
N ALA A 472 1.88 30.26 15.86
CA ALA A 472 2.50 31.24 14.97
C ALA A 472 1.52 32.36 14.56
N ALA A 473 0.24 32.02 14.39
CA ALA A 473 -0.83 32.96 14.05
C ALA A 473 -2.19 32.37 14.44
N LYS A 474 -3.23 33.22 14.46
CA LYS A 474 -4.62 32.76 14.58
C LYS A 474 -5.09 32.24 13.22
N PHE A 475 -5.36 30.93 13.10
CA PHE A 475 -5.74 30.32 11.82
C PHE A 475 -6.98 30.96 11.17
N TRP A 476 -7.92 31.47 11.97
CA TRP A 476 -9.13 32.13 11.47
C TRP A 476 -8.88 33.52 10.88
N LYS A 477 -7.71 34.13 11.14
CA LYS A 477 -7.25 35.34 10.42
C LYS A 477 -6.72 35.02 9.02
N ILE A 478 -6.20 33.81 8.84
CA ILE A 478 -5.70 33.32 7.55
C ILE A 478 -6.86 32.80 6.71
N CYS A 479 -7.69 31.95 7.30
CA CYS A 479 -8.87 31.39 6.65
C CYS A 479 -10.11 31.62 7.51
N PRO A 480 -11.01 32.55 7.12
CA PRO A 480 -12.24 32.85 7.84
C PRO A 480 -13.13 31.61 8.08
N MET A 481 -13.90 31.63 9.16
CA MET A 481 -14.79 30.52 9.55
C MET A 481 -15.75 30.12 8.42
N GLU A 482 -16.31 31.10 7.70
CA GLU A 482 -17.22 30.88 6.57
C GLU A 482 -16.63 29.95 5.49
N HIS A 483 -15.37 30.18 5.10
CA HIS A 483 -14.69 29.33 4.11
C HIS A 483 -14.41 27.92 4.64
N LEU A 484 -14.06 27.79 5.93
CA LEU A 484 -13.85 26.49 6.58
C LEU A 484 -15.14 25.67 6.65
N LEU A 485 -16.25 26.31 7.04
CA LEU A 485 -17.56 25.64 7.11
C LEU A 485 -18.09 25.29 5.71
N ALA A 486 -17.99 26.19 4.75
CA ALA A 486 -18.39 25.93 3.37
C ALA A 486 -17.61 24.75 2.75
N ARG A 487 -16.31 24.62 3.05
CA ARG A 487 -15.57 23.40 2.67
C ARG A 487 -16.02 22.18 3.45
N LEU A 488 -16.14 22.26 4.77
CA LEU A 488 -16.47 21.11 5.61
C LEU A 488 -17.77 20.41 5.19
N GLU A 489 -18.76 21.19 4.74
CA GLU A 489 -20.01 20.69 4.18
C GLU A 489 -19.80 19.73 2.99
N VAL A 490 -18.98 20.14 2.02
CA VAL A 490 -18.88 19.48 0.71
C VAL A 490 -17.63 18.59 0.54
N ASP A 491 -16.60 18.75 1.38
CA ASP A 491 -15.31 18.10 1.13
C ASP A 491 -15.32 16.59 1.44
N SER A 492 -14.27 15.94 0.92
CA SER A 492 -13.96 14.54 1.15
C SER A 492 -13.55 14.29 2.60
N ARG A 493 -13.54 13.00 2.99
CA ARG A 493 -13.14 12.57 4.33
C ARG A 493 -11.73 13.03 4.73
N PRO A 494 -10.67 12.90 3.90
CA PRO A 494 -9.32 13.34 4.28
C PRO A 494 -9.20 14.81 4.66
N VAL A 495 -9.90 15.70 3.96
CA VAL A 495 -9.92 17.14 4.25
C VAL A 495 -10.84 17.43 5.45
N SER A 496 -12.06 16.89 5.44
CA SER A 496 -13.07 17.12 6.47
C SER A 496 -12.54 16.83 7.87
N ARG A 497 -11.90 15.67 8.08
CA ARG A 497 -11.33 15.27 9.39
C ARG A 497 -10.33 16.31 9.91
N ARG A 498 -9.48 16.84 9.04
CA ARG A 498 -8.48 17.86 9.41
C ARG A 498 -9.13 19.21 9.75
N ILE A 499 -10.15 19.62 9.00
CA ILE A 499 -10.94 20.81 9.33
C ILE A 499 -11.61 20.62 10.69
N VAL A 500 -12.17 19.43 10.97
CA VAL A 500 -12.74 19.11 12.28
C VAL A 500 -11.69 19.21 13.39
N ASN A 501 -10.48 18.67 13.20
CA ASN A 501 -9.37 18.85 14.15
C ASN A 501 -9.04 20.34 14.41
N LEU A 502 -8.99 21.12 13.32
CA LEU A 502 -8.69 22.55 13.39
C LEU A 502 -9.76 23.27 14.23
N LEU A 503 -11.03 22.93 14.03
CA LEU A 503 -12.19 23.54 14.67
C LEU A 503 -12.59 22.88 16.00
N PHE A 504 -12.00 21.75 16.38
CA PHE A 504 -12.51 20.88 17.46
C PHE A 504 -12.77 21.62 18.77
N ASN A 505 -11.77 22.33 19.28
CA ASN A 505 -11.87 23.08 20.53
C ASN A 505 -12.83 24.30 20.46
N SER A 506 -13.29 24.68 19.27
CA SER A 506 -14.26 25.78 19.10
C SER A 506 -15.70 25.27 19.27
N PHE A 507 -15.98 24.03 18.88
CA PHE A 507 -17.35 23.48 18.83
C PHE A 507 -17.57 22.27 19.75
N LEU A 508 -16.52 21.68 20.30
CA LEU A 508 -16.58 20.70 21.38
C LEU A 508 -15.39 20.88 22.36
N PRO A 509 -15.39 21.97 23.14
CA PRO A 509 -14.34 22.25 24.11
C PRO A 509 -14.46 21.31 25.33
N VAL A 510 -13.91 20.11 25.26
CA VAL A 510 -14.01 19.07 26.31
C VAL A 510 -13.54 19.48 27.72
N ASN A 511 -12.82 20.59 27.83
CA ASN A 511 -12.36 21.16 29.11
C ASN A 511 -13.36 22.16 29.74
N GLN A 512 -14.46 22.48 29.05
CA GLN A 512 -15.55 23.33 29.53
C GLN A 512 -16.75 22.46 29.94
N PRO A 513 -17.71 22.99 30.72
CA PRO A 513 -18.86 22.20 31.14
C PRO A 513 -19.81 21.85 29.97
N GLU A 514 -20.63 20.81 30.18
CA GLU A 514 -21.41 20.12 29.13
C GLU A 514 -22.46 21.05 28.46
N ASP A 515 -22.98 22.02 29.20
CA ASP A 515 -23.89 23.07 28.74
C ASP A 515 -23.30 23.90 27.59
N VAL A 516 -22.02 24.29 27.72
CA VAL A 516 -21.32 25.03 26.67
C VAL A 516 -21.16 24.20 25.40
N TRP A 517 -21.02 22.87 25.52
CA TRP A 517 -20.90 22.01 24.33
C TRP A 517 -22.18 22.03 23.50
N CYS A 518 -23.34 22.04 24.17
CA CYS A 518 -24.63 22.14 23.50
C CYS A 518 -24.83 23.52 22.88
N GLU A 519 -24.43 24.59 23.57
CA GLU A 519 -24.48 25.97 23.03
C GLU A 519 -23.66 26.10 21.74
N ARG A 520 -22.44 25.56 21.76
CA ARG A 520 -21.56 25.56 20.58
C ARG A 520 -22.09 24.70 19.44
N CYS A 521 -22.77 23.59 19.76
CA CYS A 521 -23.48 22.76 18.78
C CYS A 521 -24.57 23.55 18.06
N VAL A 522 -25.42 24.24 18.83
CA VAL A 522 -26.49 25.10 18.32
C VAL A 522 -25.93 26.25 17.49
N THR A 523 -24.88 26.90 17.97
CA THR A 523 -24.18 27.94 17.22
C THR A 523 -23.69 27.41 15.87
N LEU A 524 -23.07 26.23 15.83
CA LEU A 524 -22.57 25.64 14.58
C LEU A 524 -23.71 25.31 13.61
N ILE A 525 -24.84 24.79 14.12
CA ILE A 525 -26.04 24.55 13.32
C ILE A 525 -26.53 25.85 12.67
N GLN A 526 -26.63 26.92 13.45
CA GLN A 526 -27.09 28.25 12.99
C GLN A 526 -26.13 28.86 11.96
N MET A 527 -24.82 28.61 12.09
CA MET A 527 -23.82 29.06 11.12
C MET A 527 -23.89 28.28 9.80
N ASN A 528 -23.90 26.94 9.87
CA ASN A 528 -24.08 26.05 8.72
C ASN A 528 -24.44 24.64 9.20
N SER A 529 -25.70 24.24 9.02
CA SER A 529 -26.23 22.95 9.49
C SER A 529 -25.60 21.73 8.80
N ALA A 530 -25.25 21.83 7.52
CA ALA A 530 -24.62 20.75 6.78
C ALA A 530 -23.15 20.53 7.21
N ALA A 531 -22.42 21.62 7.46
CA ALA A 531 -21.09 21.58 8.08
C ALA A 531 -21.15 21.04 9.51
N ALA A 532 -22.19 21.38 10.29
CA ALA A 532 -22.41 20.84 11.64
C ALA A 532 -22.53 19.31 11.62
N ARG A 533 -23.33 18.76 10.69
CA ARG A 533 -23.46 17.30 10.50
C ARG A 533 -22.09 16.66 10.22
N LYS A 534 -21.30 17.24 9.31
CA LYS A 534 -19.94 16.76 8.98
C LYS A 534 -18.97 16.90 10.15
N PHE A 535 -19.07 17.97 10.93
CA PHE A 535 -18.25 18.17 12.13
C PHE A 535 -18.46 17.04 13.14
N TYR A 536 -19.71 16.83 13.54
CA TYR A 536 -20.06 15.82 14.54
C TYR A 536 -19.91 14.39 14.01
N GLN A 537 -19.95 14.18 12.70
CA GLN A 537 -19.61 12.89 12.08
C GLN A 537 -18.16 12.47 12.35
N TYR A 538 -17.21 13.40 12.41
CA TYR A 538 -15.78 13.10 12.64
C TYR A 538 -15.27 13.50 14.03
N ALA A 539 -16.09 14.15 14.86
CA ALA A 539 -15.70 14.60 16.20
C ALA A 539 -15.18 13.47 17.11
N TYR A 540 -15.73 12.25 16.98
CA TYR A 540 -15.33 11.07 17.76
C TYR A 540 -13.84 10.69 17.60
N GLU A 541 -13.17 11.14 16.53
CA GLU A 541 -11.75 10.85 16.31
C GLU A 541 -10.82 11.68 17.22
N TYR A 542 -11.33 12.74 17.85
CA TYR A 542 -10.56 13.69 18.65
C TYR A 542 -10.97 13.73 20.13
N THR A 543 -11.88 12.84 20.57
CA THR A 543 -12.31 12.75 21.97
C THR A 543 -12.72 11.33 22.34
N ALA A 544 -12.77 11.05 23.65
CA ALA A 544 -13.28 9.80 24.17
C ALA A 544 -14.78 9.60 23.82
N PRO A 545 -15.23 8.36 23.55
CA PRO A 545 -16.64 8.04 23.31
C PRO A 545 -17.59 8.49 24.42
N THR A 546 -17.10 8.54 25.66
CA THR A 546 -17.86 9.02 26.84
C THR A 546 -18.28 10.48 26.69
N ASN A 547 -17.44 11.35 26.14
CA ASN A 547 -17.78 12.75 25.90
C ASN A 547 -18.84 12.90 24.80
N ILE A 548 -18.80 12.03 23.78
CA ILE A 548 -19.82 11.98 22.73
C ILE A 548 -21.17 11.55 23.32
N ALA A 549 -21.19 10.53 24.18
CA ALA A 549 -22.41 10.10 24.87
C ALA A 549 -22.98 11.22 25.78
N LYS A 550 -22.11 11.95 26.52
CA LYS A 550 -22.50 13.11 27.32
C LYS A 550 -23.10 14.24 26.48
N LEU A 551 -22.51 14.54 25.32
CA LEU A 551 -23.05 15.53 24.39
C LEU A 551 -24.44 15.11 23.90
N MET A 552 -24.63 13.85 23.51
CA MET A 552 -25.95 13.32 23.11
C MET A 552 -26.98 13.51 24.23
N LEU A 553 -26.63 13.16 25.48
CA LEU A 553 -27.52 13.32 26.62
C LEU A 553 -27.83 14.79 26.92
N THR A 554 -26.88 15.70 26.67
CA THR A 554 -27.08 17.14 26.86
C THR A 554 -27.98 17.73 25.78
N ILE A 555 -27.80 17.33 24.51
CA ILE A 555 -28.74 17.68 23.42
C ILE A 555 -30.15 17.18 23.76
N ARG A 556 -30.28 15.95 24.31
CA ARG A 556 -31.57 15.43 24.78
C ARG A 556 -32.18 16.30 25.88
N ARG A 557 -31.39 16.76 26.87
CA ARG A 557 -31.87 17.69 27.92
C ARG A 557 -32.35 19.00 27.29
N CYS A 558 -31.61 19.55 26.33
CA CYS A 558 -31.97 20.77 25.60
C CYS A 558 -33.30 20.63 24.85
N LEU A 559 -33.49 19.53 24.11
CA LEU A 559 -34.74 19.23 23.40
C LEU A 559 -35.93 19.11 24.38
N ASN A 560 -35.76 18.41 25.50
CA ASN A 560 -36.78 18.32 26.55
C ASN A 560 -37.13 19.68 27.14
N ALA A 561 -36.16 20.54 27.40
CA ALA A 561 -36.39 21.88 27.92
C ALA A 561 -37.22 22.73 26.93
N CYS A 562 -36.94 22.61 25.63
CA CYS A 562 -37.74 23.27 24.59
C CYS A 562 -39.20 22.77 24.60
N ILE A 563 -39.41 21.45 24.74
CA ILE A 563 -40.74 20.83 24.86
C ILE A 563 -41.50 21.37 26.07
N GLN A 564 -40.87 21.34 27.25
CA GLN A 564 -41.48 21.81 28.49
C GLN A 564 -41.82 23.30 28.45
N LYS A 565 -40.98 24.12 27.79
CA LYS A 565 -41.24 25.55 27.60
C LYS A 565 -42.49 25.79 26.76
N ALA A 566 -42.64 25.14 25.61
CA ALA A 566 -43.85 25.32 24.79
C ALA A 566 -45.13 24.81 25.48
N VAL A 567 -45.02 23.73 26.27
CA VAL A 567 -46.14 23.28 27.10
C VAL A 567 -46.52 24.37 28.10
N LYS A 568 -45.56 24.96 28.83
CA LYS A 568 -45.83 26.05 29.78
C LYS A 568 -46.38 27.31 29.10
N GLU A 569 -45.90 27.68 27.92
CA GLU A 569 -46.40 28.83 27.14
C GLU A 569 -47.79 28.61 26.54
N SER A 570 -48.28 27.36 26.49
CA SER A 570 -49.65 27.05 26.01
C SER A 570 -50.72 27.04 27.11
N PHE A 571 -50.30 27.06 28.37
CA PHE A 571 -51.16 27.15 29.54
C PHE A 571 -50.84 28.46 30.29
N ASP A 572 -51.40 29.57 29.81
CA ASP A 572 -51.48 30.80 30.60
C ASP A 572 -52.38 30.53 31.83
N ASP A 573 -51.80 30.19 32.99
CA ASP A 573 -52.18 30.71 34.33
C ASP A 573 -51.28 30.12 35.45
N ASP A 574 -50.78 31.01 36.31
CA ASP A 574 -50.22 30.88 37.66
C ASP A 574 -49.58 29.57 38.19
N GLY A 575 -48.33 29.71 38.63
CA GLY A 575 -47.70 28.77 39.56
C GLY A 575 -46.18 28.86 39.58
N GLU A 576 -45.65 29.73 40.44
CA GLU A 576 -44.25 29.71 40.88
C GLU A 576 -43.91 28.32 41.45
N ASP A 577 -43.03 27.60 40.77
CA ASP A 577 -42.23 26.54 41.40
C ASP A 577 -40.79 26.68 40.87
N GLU A 578 -40.06 27.57 41.54
CA GLU A 578 -38.62 27.77 41.40
C GLU A 578 -37.89 26.59 42.06
N GLY A 579 -37.86 25.46 41.37
CA GLY A 579 -37.02 24.32 41.71
C GLY A 579 -36.09 23.96 40.56
N GLU A 580 -34.81 24.33 40.68
CA GLU A 580 -33.66 23.91 39.83
C GLU A 580 -33.51 24.54 38.43
N LYS A 581 -33.81 25.83 38.27
CA LYS A 581 -33.56 26.57 37.01
C LYS A 581 -32.50 27.67 37.16
N GLU A 582 -31.21 27.33 37.21
CA GLU A 582 -30.18 28.36 37.02
C GLU A 582 -29.17 28.08 35.91
N ASN A 583 -28.99 26.84 35.43
CA ASN A 583 -27.83 26.51 34.57
C ASN A 583 -28.15 26.14 33.10
N LEU A 584 -29.36 26.40 32.60
CA LEU A 584 -29.76 26.15 31.19
C LEU A 584 -30.42 27.36 30.51
N SER A 585 -30.46 28.53 31.18
CA SER A 585 -31.25 29.69 30.79
C SER A 585 -30.93 30.23 29.39
N VAL A 586 -29.65 30.29 29.01
CA VAL A 586 -29.22 30.94 27.75
C VAL A 586 -29.74 30.22 26.50
N LEU A 587 -29.72 28.88 26.46
CA LEU A 587 -30.23 28.11 25.32
C LEU A 587 -31.76 28.11 25.25
N ASN A 588 -32.41 28.14 26.41
CA ASN A 588 -33.87 28.16 26.52
C ASN A 588 -34.47 29.47 25.98
N ASP A 589 -33.72 30.56 25.97
CA ASP A 589 -34.16 31.86 25.43
C ASP A 589 -33.98 31.98 23.92
N VAL A 590 -33.06 31.20 23.32
CA VAL A 590 -32.72 31.27 21.88
C VAL A 590 -33.45 30.20 21.05
N LEU A 591 -33.74 29.03 21.61
CA LEU A 591 -34.38 27.92 20.90
C LEU A 591 -35.86 27.78 21.24
N SER A 592 -36.67 27.54 20.22
CA SER A 592 -38.10 27.20 20.34
C SER A 592 -38.40 25.96 19.50
N ILE A 593 -39.42 25.18 19.89
CA ILE A 593 -39.92 24.05 19.08
C ILE A 593 -40.35 24.50 17.67
N ASN A 594 -40.76 25.77 17.55
CA ASN A 594 -41.15 26.37 16.27
C ASN A 594 -39.95 26.53 15.32
N ASP A 595 -38.71 26.51 15.81
CA ASP A 595 -37.51 26.43 14.98
C ASP A 595 -37.26 24.97 14.56
N VAL A 596 -38.11 24.50 13.63
CA VAL A 596 -38.09 23.14 13.10
C VAL A 596 -36.71 22.79 12.51
N ALA A 597 -36.01 23.77 11.91
CA ALA A 597 -34.71 23.54 11.29
C ALA A 597 -33.63 23.21 12.33
N SER A 598 -33.57 23.96 13.44
CA SER A 598 -32.63 23.68 14.53
C SER A 598 -32.99 22.39 15.27
N MET A 599 -34.28 22.14 15.53
CA MET A 599 -34.74 20.91 16.19
C MET A 599 -34.41 19.66 15.37
N ALA A 600 -34.70 19.68 14.06
CA ALA A 600 -34.31 18.62 13.14
C ALA A 600 -32.79 18.39 13.16
N SER A 601 -32.00 19.46 13.07
CA SER A 601 -30.53 19.38 13.06
C SER A 601 -29.96 18.77 14.35
N LEU A 602 -30.53 19.11 15.52
CA LEU A 602 -30.13 18.52 16.81
C LEU A 602 -30.45 17.03 16.89
N LEU A 603 -31.62 16.61 16.39
CA LEU A 603 -32.00 15.19 16.29
C LEU A 603 -31.08 14.43 15.34
N GLU A 604 -30.77 15.00 14.19
CA GLU A 604 -29.83 14.44 13.21
C GLU A 604 -28.42 14.30 13.78
N ILE A 605 -27.91 15.33 14.47
CA ILE A 605 -26.61 15.27 15.14
C ILE A 605 -26.61 14.19 16.21
N THR A 606 -27.70 14.03 16.98
CA THR A 606 -27.82 12.95 17.96
C THR A 606 -27.69 11.57 17.30
N VAL A 607 -28.33 11.37 16.15
CA VAL A 607 -28.21 10.13 15.36
C VAL A 607 -26.78 9.92 14.84
N ILE A 608 -26.14 10.97 14.33
CA ILE A 608 -24.75 10.94 13.83
C ILE A 608 -23.79 10.56 14.96
N LEU A 609 -23.93 11.21 16.12
CA LEU A 609 -23.11 10.96 17.30
C LEU A 609 -23.28 9.53 17.79
N TRP A 610 -24.52 9.04 17.94
CA TRP A 610 -24.78 7.65 18.33
C TRP A 610 -24.09 6.68 17.38
N ARG A 611 -24.26 6.86 16.07
CA ARG A 611 -23.64 6.01 15.05
C ARG A 611 -22.11 6.02 15.15
N SER A 612 -21.51 7.17 15.45
CA SER A 612 -20.05 7.32 15.56
C SER A 612 -19.45 6.51 16.70
N ILE A 613 -20.19 6.33 17.81
CA ILE A 613 -19.73 5.58 18.99
C ILE A 613 -20.44 4.24 19.18
N HIS A 614 -21.26 3.79 18.23
CA HIS A 614 -22.04 2.55 18.34
C HIS A 614 -21.17 1.36 18.74
N LYS A 615 -20.03 1.17 18.07
CA LYS A 615 -19.08 0.11 18.41
C LYS A 615 -18.54 0.25 19.84
N ALA A 616 -18.23 1.47 20.28
CA ALA A 616 -17.72 1.70 21.63
C ALA A 616 -18.79 1.43 22.69
N LEU A 617 -20.06 1.76 22.41
CA LEU A 617 -21.19 1.43 23.27
C LEU A 617 -21.43 -0.08 23.34
N ASP A 618 -21.28 -0.83 22.24
CA ASP A 618 -21.40 -2.29 22.26
C ASP A 618 -20.33 -2.99 23.13
N HIS A 619 -19.21 -2.32 23.43
CA HIS A 619 -18.20 -2.85 24.36
C HIS A 619 -18.45 -2.45 25.82
N ASN A 620 -19.45 -1.60 26.11
CA ASN A 620 -19.79 -1.13 27.44
C ASN A 620 -21.31 -1.19 27.65
N GLU A 621 -21.78 -2.36 28.10
CA GLU A 621 -23.21 -2.64 28.29
C GLU A 621 -23.89 -1.66 29.24
N ASP A 622 -23.27 -1.28 30.36
CA ASP A 622 -23.85 -0.32 31.31
C ASP A 622 -24.12 1.05 30.66
N ALA A 623 -23.12 1.57 29.91
CA ALA A 623 -23.26 2.84 29.22
C ALA A 623 -24.28 2.77 28.08
N LYS A 624 -24.34 1.64 27.37
CA LYS A 624 -25.31 1.36 26.32
C LYS A 624 -26.73 1.31 26.87
N ASP A 625 -26.97 0.53 27.91
CA ASP A 625 -28.26 0.39 28.58
C ASP A 625 -28.74 1.72 29.18
N TYR A 626 -27.84 2.48 29.80
CA TYR A 626 -28.15 3.81 30.31
C TYR A 626 -28.60 4.74 29.17
N THR A 627 -27.86 4.77 28.06
CA THR A 627 -28.16 5.62 26.90
C THR A 627 -29.49 5.21 26.25
N ILE A 628 -29.70 3.91 26.03
CA ILE A 628 -30.98 3.36 25.51
C ILE A 628 -32.14 3.78 26.41
N ARG A 629 -32.04 3.57 27.72
CA ARG A 629 -33.12 3.92 28.66
C ARG A 629 -33.48 5.40 28.60
N LYS A 630 -32.48 6.29 28.55
CA LYS A 630 -32.70 7.74 28.50
C LYS A 630 -33.36 8.21 27.21
N PHE A 631 -32.99 7.65 26.06
CA PHE A 631 -33.59 8.01 24.77
C PHE A 631 -34.93 7.31 24.51
N ALA A 632 -35.09 6.07 24.94
CA ALA A 632 -36.35 5.33 24.85
C ALA A 632 -37.48 6.03 25.62
N SER A 633 -37.16 6.58 26.80
CA SER A 633 -38.16 7.29 27.63
C SER A 633 -38.75 8.55 26.98
N VAL A 634 -38.02 9.23 26.10
CA VAL A 634 -38.46 10.50 25.47
C VAL A 634 -38.99 10.31 24.05
N LEU A 635 -38.67 9.20 23.40
CA LEU A 635 -39.03 8.96 21.99
C LEU A 635 -40.55 9.07 21.71
N PRO A 636 -41.47 8.53 22.54
CA PRO A 636 -42.90 8.65 22.30
C PRO A 636 -43.37 10.12 22.32
N GLU A 637 -42.84 10.92 23.24
CA GLU A 637 -43.14 12.35 23.35
C GLU A 637 -42.57 13.11 22.16
N TYR A 638 -41.34 12.80 21.74
CA TYR A 638 -40.73 13.41 20.55
C TYR A 638 -41.54 13.15 19.28
N LEU A 639 -41.98 11.90 19.06
CA LEU A 639 -42.86 11.55 17.93
C LEU A 639 -44.26 12.20 18.03
N LYS A 640 -44.69 12.58 19.25
CA LYS A 640 -45.93 13.32 19.47
C LYS A 640 -45.76 14.80 19.13
N VAL A 641 -44.67 15.43 19.55
CA VAL A 641 -44.44 16.88 19.41
C VAL A 641 -43.90 17.23 18.02
N PHE A 642 -42.85 16.55 17.57
CA PHE A 642 -42.21 16.86 16.29
C PHE A 642 -42.94 16.13 15.16
N LYS A 643 -43.69 16.88 14.35
CA LYS A 643 -44.48 16.35 13.22
C LYS A 643 -43.88 16.57 11.84
N ASP A 644 -42.91 17.48 11.73
CA ASP A 644 -42.23 17.75 10.46
C ASP A 644 -41.42 16.52 10.01
N ASP A 645 -41.48 16.22 8.71
CA ASP A 645 -40.79 15.06 8.12
C ASP A 645 -39.27 15.09 8.40
N ARG A 646 -38.65 16.29 8.43
CA ARG A 646 -37.22 16.46 8.77
C ARG A 646 -36.88 16.05 10.19
N CYS A 647 -37.85 16.08 11.11
CA CYS A 647 -37.69 15.57 12.47
C CYS A 647 -38.09 14.09 12.59
N ILE A 648 -39.11 13.65 11.86
CA ILE A 648 -39.58 12.25 11.91
C ILE A 648 -38.48 11.29 11.44
N THR A 649 -37.79 11.57 10.33
CA THR A 649 -36.73 10.70 9.82
C THR A 649 -35.63 10.41 10.85
N PRO A 650 -34.95 11.40 11.45
CA PRO A 650 -33.94 11.13 12.48
C PRO A 650 -34.52 10.45 13.73
N LEU A 651 -35.79 10.72 14.10
CA LEU A 651 -36.43 10.00 15.22
C LEU A 651 -36.63 8.51 14.92
N VAL A 652 -37.04 8.14 13.70
CA VAL A 652 -37.14 6.72 13.30
C VAL A 652 -35.76 6.08 13.24
N ILE A 653 -34.74 6.77 12.74
CA ILE A 653 -33.36 6.24 12.75
C ILE A 653 -32.86 6.08 14.19
N LEU A 654 -33.14 7.03 15.08
CA LEU A 654 -32.80 6.94 16.49
C LEU A 654 -33.50 5.74 17.16
N ALA A 655 -34.78 5.51 16.85
CA ALA A 655 -35.53 4.33 17.30
C ALA A 655 -34.84 3.02 16.88
N SER A 656 -34.27 2.98 15.68
CA SER A 656 -33.59 1.78 15.16
C SER A 656 -32.29 1.43 15.88
N PHE A 657 -31.71 2.34 16.68
CA PHE A 657 -30.54 2.05 17.53
C PHE A 657 -30.92 1.43 18.88
N MET A 658 -32.22 1.36 19.19
CA MET A 658 -32.73 0.81 20.43
C MET A 658 -33.42 -0.53 20.17
N PRO A 659 -33.39 -1.48 21.13
CA PRO A 659 -34.17 -2.70 21.04
C PRO A 659 -35.67 -2.39 20.95
N PRO A 660 -36.45 -3.16 20.15
CA PRO A 660 -37.89 -2.89 19.96
C PRO A 660 -38.68 -2.98 21.29
N ALA A 661 -38.21 -3.79 22.24
CA ALA A 661 -38.79 -3.93 23.58
C ALA A 661 -38.66 -2.66 24.45
N ALA A 662 -37.67 -1.80 24.18
CA ALA A 662 -37.50 -0.54 24.91
C ALA A 662 -38.51 0.54 24.49
N ILE A 663 -39.09 0.41 23.29
CA ILE A 663 -39.97 1.42 22.67
C ILE A 663 -41.25 0.79 22.08
N PRO A 664 -42.05 0.08 22.91
CA PRO A 664 -43.19 -0.72 22.44
C PRO A 664 -44.28 0.09 21.74
N THR A 665 -44.51 1.33 22.18
CA THR A 665 -45.52 2.24 21.58
C THR A 665 -45.23 2.56 20.12
N PHE A 666 -43.96 2.62 19.73
CA PHE A 666 -43.56 2.80 18.35
C PHE A 666 -43.38 1.47 17.63
N SER A 667 -42.65 0.52 18.21
CA SER A 667 -42.25 -0.73 17.55
C SER A 667 -43.45 -1.59 17.15
N CYS A 668 -44.47 -1.74 18.00
CA CYS A 668 -45.69 -2.48 17.67
C CYS A 668 -46.51 -1.83 16.53
N GLY A 669 -46.35 -0.51 16.31
CA GLY A 669 -47.08 0.23 15.29
C GLY A 669 -46.41 0.29 13.92
N VAL A 670 -45.14 -0.12 13.78
CA VAL A 670 -44.37 0.04 12.52
C VAL A 670 -45.00 -0.75 11.36
N ILE A 671 -45.38 -2.01 11.59
CA ILE A 671 -46.05 -2.83 10.56
C ILE A 671 -47.41 -2.24 10.17
N SER A 672 -48.18 -1.73 11.13
CA SER A 672 -49.45 -1.07 10.85
C SER A 672 -49.25 0.20 10.02
N LYS A 673 -48.20 0.99 10.30
CA LYS A 673 -47.82 2.14 9.47
C LYS A 673 -47.45 1.71 8.06
N LEU A 674 -46.57 0.72 7.89
CA LEU A 674 -46.18 0.18 6.58
C LEU A 674 -47.39 -0.36 5.79
N ARG A 675 -48.38 -0.93 6.47
CA ARG A 675 -49.64 -1.41 5.86
C ARG A 675 -50.53 -0.27 5.36
N ASN A 676 -50.56 0.84 6.08
CA ASN A 676 -51.45 1.98 5.80
C ASN A 676 -50.86 2.99 4.79
N ILE A 677 -49.62 2.79 4.31
CA ILE A 677 -49.03 3.63 3.26
C ILE A 677 -49.77 3.40 1.93
N ASP A 678 -50.10 4.47 1.21
CA ASP A 678 -50.79 4.42 -0.08
C ASP A 678 -49.90 3.81 -1.18
N SER A 679 -50.52 3.14 -2.17
CA SER A 679 -49.81 2.67 -3.36
C SER A 679 -49.24 3.85 -4.16
N GLY A 680 -48.00 3.72 -4.66
CA GLY A 680 -47.29 4.82 -5.34
C GLY A 680 -46.65 5.86 -4.40
N ALA A 681 -46.58 5.56 -3.10
CA ALA A 681 -45.86 6.38 -2.14
C ALA A 681 -44.35 6.47 -2.46
N ASP A 682 -43.78 7.66 -2.24
CA ASP A 682 -42.35 7.88 -2.38
C ASP A 682 -41.53 6.98 -1.43
N GLN A 683 -40.35 6.55 -1.89
CA GLN A 683 -39.44 5.67 -1.17
C GLN A 683 -39.08 6.20 0.23
N SER A 684 -39.03 7.52 0.43
CA SER A 684 -38.76 8.15 1.74
C SER A 684 -39.79 7.75 2.82
N LYS A 685 -41.04 7.46 2.44
CA LYS A 685 -42.14 7.17 3.39
C LYS A 685 -42.03 5.80 4.04
N TYR A 686 -41.44 4.81 3.37
CA TYR A 686 -41.30 3.44 3.88
C TYR A 686 -39.86 3.03 4.17
N SER A 687 -38.86 3.57 3.47
CA SER A 687 -37.44 3.16 3.57
C SER A 687 -36.92 3.14 5.00
N THR A 688 -37.10 4.24 5.75
CA THR A 688 -36.56 4.35 7.12
C THR A 688 -37.27 3.40 8.09
N LEU A 689 -38.56 3.09 7.85
CA LEU A 689 -39.30 2.10 8.63
C LEU A 689 -38.81 0.67 8.33
N ILE A 690 -38.53 0.36 7.07
CA ILE A 690 -37.96 -0.93 6.67
C ILE A 690 -36.54 -1.09 7.25
N ASP A 691 -35.69 -0.06 7.16
CA ASP A 691 -34.36 -0.04 7.78
C ASP A 691 -34.42 -0.35 9.28
N CYS A 692 -35.41 0.23 9.96
CA CYS A 692 -35.68 0.00 11.37
C CYS A 692 -36.03 -1.48 11.65
N MET A 693 -36.95 -2.05 10.85
CA MET A 693 -37.31 -3.47 10.95
C MET A 693 -36.13 -4.41 10.66
N CYS A 694 -35.27 -4.05 9.71
CA CYS A 694 -34.04 -4.79 9.41
C CYS A 694 -33.07 -4.78 10.58
N ARG A 695 -32.81 -3.62 11.21
CA ARG A 695 -31.92 -3.50 12.37
C ARG A 695 -32.43 -4.22 13.61
N TRP A 696 -33.74 -4.31 13.79
CA TRP A 696 -34.35 -5.10 14.86
C TRP A 696 -34.37 -6.61 14.58
N GLY A 697 -33.91 -7.07 13.40
CA GLY A 697 -34.02 -8.47 13.00
C GLY A 697 -35.46 -8.92 12.72
N GLN A 698 -36.39 -7.97 12.51
CA GLN A 698 -37.82 -8.20 12.32
C GLN A 698 -38.28 -8.08 10.86
N VAL A 699 -37.34 -8.07 9.91
CA VAL A 699 -37.63 -8.05 8.45
C VAL A 699 -38.58 -9.18 8.01
N GLY A 700 -38.63 -10.29 8.76
CA GLY A 700 -39.59 -11.37 8.52
C GLY A 700 -41.06 -10.94 8.54
N HIS A 701 -41.43 -9.90 9.31
CA HIS A 701 -42.80 -9.37 9.33
C HIS A 701 -43.10 -8.47 8.12
N VAL A 702 -42.09 -7.75 7.62
CA VAL A 702 -42.20 -7.00 6.35
C VAL A 702 -42.39 -7.99 5.20
N LEU A 703 -41.66 -9.10 5.24
CA LEU A 703 -41.78 -10.17 4.27
C LEU A 703 -43.16 -10.86 4.30
N GLU A 704 -43.69 -11.16 5.49
CA GLU A 704 -45.05 -11.70 5.64
C GLU A 704 -46.09 -10.76 5.03
N LEU A 705 -46.03 -9.46 5.35
CA LEU A 705 -46.93 -8.45 4.79
C LEU A 705 -46.85 -8.39 3.26
N ALA A 706 -45.65 -8.41 2.69
CA ALA A 706 -45.46 -8.39 1.25
C ALA A 706 -45.96 -9.68 0.58
N CYS A 707 -45.66 -10.84 1.15
CA CYS A 707 -46.15 -12.13 0.65
C CYS A 707 -47.67 -12.25 0.73
N ASP A 708 -48.32 -11.73 1.78
CA ASP A 708 -49.78 -11.71 1.90
C ASP A 708 -50.41 -10.91 0.75
N TRP A 709 -49.91 -9.68 0.50
CA TRP A 709 -50.38 -8.83 -0.61
C TRP A 709 -50.16 -9.46 -1.98
N LEU A 710 -49.03 -10.13 -2.20
CA LEU A 710 -48.72 -10.79 -3.48
C LEU A 710 -49.50 -12.10 -3.66
N SER A 711 -49.77 -12.85 -2.60
CA SER A 711 -50.54 -14.10 -2.66
C SER A 711 -52.01 -13.86 -3.00
N ASP A 712 -52.57 -12.72 -2.60
CA ASP A 712 -53.92 -12.29 -2.99
C ASP A 712 -54.06 -12.08 -4.51
N MET A 713 -52.96 -11.87 -5.25
CA MET A 713 -52.95 -11.84 -6.73
C MET A 713 -53.18 -13.24 -7.34
N LEU A 714 -52.64 -14.28 -6.72
CA LEU A 714 -52.69 -15.66 -7.22
C LEU A 714 -54.04 -16.33 -6.96
N THR A 715 -54.69 -15.99 -5.84
CA THR A 715 -56.01 -16.50 -5.48
C THR A 715 -56.87 -15.37 -4.90
N PRO A 716 -57.75 -14.73 -5.70
CA PRO A 716 -58.67 -13.76 -5.14
C PRO A 716 -59.62 -14.48 -4.18
N ARG A 717 -59.44 -14.25 -2.87
CA ARG A 717 -60.29 -14.85 -1.83
C ARG A 717 -61.74 -14.42 -2.08
N LYS A 718 -62.63 -15.38 -2.39
CA LYS A 718 -64.08 -15.14 -2.33
C LYS A 718 -64.43 -14.75 -0.90
N VAL A 719 -64.88 -13.51 -0.75
CA VAL A 719 -65.23 -12.88 0.53
C VAL A 719 -66.31 -13.71 1.24
N LEU A 720 -65.92 -14.37 2.33
CA LEU A 720 -66.85 -14.94 3.29
C LEU A 720 -66.46 -14.46 4.69
N ARG A 721 -67.11 -13.36 5.07
CA ARG A 721 -67.48 -12.85 6.41
C ARG A 721 -66.43 -12.82 7.54
N ILE A 722 -66.19 -11.56 7.98
CA ILE A 722 -65.85 -11.06 9.34
C ILE A 722 -64.35 -11.04 9.71
N HIS A 723 -63.61 -10.07 9.17
CA HIS A 723 -62.80 -9.05 9.88
C HIS A 723 -62.11 -8.14 8.83
N VAL A 724 -62.11 -6.83 9.09
CA VAL A 724 -61.43 -5.71 8.39
C VAL A 724 -61.02 -5.95 6.92
N THR A 725 -61.69 -5.24 6.00
CA THR A 725 -61.33 -5.15 4.59
C THR A 725 -59.88 -4.66 4.44
N HIS A 726 -58.94 -5.59 4.26
CA HIS A 726 -57.56 -5.25 3.91
C HIS A 726 -57.48 -5.11 2.39
N GLU A 727 -57.21 -3.89 1.93
CA GLU A 727 -56.87 -3.63 0.53
C GLU A 727 -55.52 -4.28 0.22
N SER A 728 -55.48 -5.15 -0.79
CA SER A 728 -54.23 -5.76 -1.27
C SER A 728 -53.41 -4.74 -2.05
N LYS A 729 -52.13 -4.59 -1.71
CA LYS A 729 -51.20 -3.59 -2.29
C LYS A 729 -49.99 -4.26 -2.95
N PRO A 730 -50.16 -4.93 -4.10
CA PRO A 730 -49.09 -5.71 -4.75
C PRO A 730 -47.91 -4.86 -5.23
N GLU A 731 -48.15 -3.66 -5.76
CA GLU A 731 -47.07 -2.78 -6.24
C GLU A 731 -46.17 -2.32 -5.09
N LEU A 732 -46.78 -1.92 -3.96
CA LEU A 732 -46.06 -1.53 -2.75
C LEU A 732 -45.29 -2.71 -2.14
N ALA A 733 -45.82 -3.94 -2.23
CA ALA A 733 -45.12 -5.15 -1.82
C ALA A 733 -43.82 -5.34 -2.62
N LEU A 734 -43.87 -5.13 -3.94
CA LEU A 734 -42.69 -5.21 -4.82
C LEU A 734 -41.70 -4.08 -4.50
N ASP A 735 -42.18 -2.87 -4.21
CA ASP A 735 -41.31 -1.75 -3.81
C ASP A 735 -40.55 -2.05 -2.51
N TYR A 736 -41.20 -2.71 -1.54
CA TYR A 736 -40.54 -3.14 -0.29
C TYR A 736 -39.49 -4.22 -0.55
N ILE A 737 -39.81 -5.23 -1.36
CA ILE A 737 -38.88 -6.31 -1.70
C ILE A 737 -37.69 -5.77 -2.50
N GLU A 738 -37.93 -4.91 -3.49
CA GLU A 738 -36.88 -4.28 -4.28
C GLU A 738 -35.96 -3.42 -3.42
N TYR A 739 -36.53 -2.63 -2.48
CA TYR A 739 -35.73 -1.87 -1.52
C TYR A 739 -34.84 -2.77 -0.66
N LEU A 740 -35.38 -3.87 -0.14
CA LEU A 740 -34.64 -4.85 0.65
C LEU A 740 -33.49 -5.50 -0.14
N LEU A 741 -33.68 -5.79 -1.43
CA LEU A 741 -32.67 -6.44 -2.27
C LEU A 741 -31.59 -5.48 -2.77
N THR A 742 -31.93 -4.23 -3.05
CA THR A 742 -31.00 -3.22 -3.58
C THR A 742 -30.05 -2.64 -2.52
N HIS A 743 -30.46 -2.63 -1.24
CA HIS A 743 -29.67 -2.04 -0.16
C HIS A 743 -28.81 -3.09 0.56
N PRO A 744 -27.46 -3.01 0.54
CA PRO A 744 -26.59 -4.12 0.99
C PRO A 744 -26.82 -4.60 2.42
N VAL A 745 -27.06 -3.68 3.36
CA VAL A 745 -27.33 -4.02 4.78
C VAL A 745 -28.67 -4.73 4.91
N ASN A 746 -29.71 -4.19 4.28
CA ASN A 746 -31.07 -4.75 4.31
C ASN A 746 -31.13 -6.11 3.61
N ARG A 747 -30.39 -6.27 2.52
CA ARG A 747 -30.23 -7.55 1.82
C ARG A 747 -29.62 -8.60 2.74
N GLY A 748 -28.58 -8.23 3.50
CA GLY A 748 -28.01 -9.09 4.53
C GLY A 748 -29.04 -9.55 5.56
N CYS A 749 -29.88 -8.63 6.04
CA CYS A 749 -30.97 -8.91 6.97
C CYS A 749 -32.05 -9.81 6.35
N LEU A 750 -32.53 -9.51 5.14
CA LEU A 750 -33.52 -10.32 4.43
C LEU A 750 -33.02 -11.75 4.27
N LEU A 751 -31.79 -11.91 3.79
CA LEU A 751 -31.20 -13.22 3.57
C LEU A 751 -31.00 -14.01 4.88
N SER A 752 -30.96 -13.35 6.05
CA SER A 752 -30.85 -14.01 7.37
C SER A 752 -32.15 -14.65 7.87
N VAL A 753 -33.28 -14.35 7.21
CA VAL A 753 -34.60 -14.93 7.53
C VAL A 753 -34.60 -16.44 7.26
N PRO A 754 -35.40 -17.25 7.99
CA PRO A 754 -35.50 -18.69 7.75
C PRO A 754 -35.76 -19.06 6.28
N LYS A 755 -35.01 -20.04 5.77
CA LYS A 755 -35.06 -20.52 4.37
C LYS A 755 -36.48 -20.83 3.87
N LYS A 756 -37.35 -21.35 4.73
CA LYS A 756 -38.76 -21.63 4.40
C LYS A 756 -39.51 -20.37 3.92
N LYS A 757 -39.27 -19.22 4.56
CA LYS A 757 -39.89 -17.94 4.18
C LYS A 757 -39.31 -17.37 2.89
N LEU A 758 -37.99 -17.52 2.68
CA LEU A 758 -37.33 -17.10 1.44
C LEU A 758 -37.78 -17.93 0.23
N ASN A 759 -37.93 -19.25 0.39
CA ASN A 759 -38.48 -20.11 -0.64
C ASN A 759 -39.96 -19.85 -0.89
N HIS A 760 -40.72 -19.47 0.15
CA HIS A 760 -42.11 -19.03 -0.03
C HIS A 760 -42.18 -17.73 -0.85
N LEU A 761 -41.31 -16.75 -0.56
CA LEU A 761 -41.19 -15.52 -1.36
C LEU A 761 -40.86 -15.84 -2.82
N LEU A 762 -39.88 -16.72 -3.05
CA LEU A 762 -39.49 -17.15 -4.39
C LEU A 762 -40.67 -17.78 -5.15
N LYS A 763 -41.45 -18.64 -4.47
CA LYS A 763 -42.67 -19.22 -5.05
C LYS A 763 -43.72 -18.16 -5.37
N VAL A 764 -43.95 -17.22 -4.46
CA VAL A 764 -44.94 -16.14 -4.63
C VAL A 764 -44.53 -15.21 -5.78
N LEU A 765 -43.24 -14.91 -5.98
CA LEU A 765 -42.75 -14.08 -7.08
C LEU A 765 -42.62 -14.82 -8.43
N SER A 766 -42.84 -16.14 -8.46
CA SER A 766 -42.49 -17.00 -9.59
C SER A 766 -43.33 -16.78 -10.85
N ALA A 767 -42.90 -17.42 -11.94
CA ALA A 767 -43.54 -17.41 -13.26
C ALA A 767 -45.02 -17.85 -13.26
N GLU A 768 -45.52 -18.51 -12.20
CA GLU A 768 -46.94 -18.80 -12.03
C GLU A 768 -47.81 -17.52 -12.08
N ILE A 769 -47.31 -16.38 -11.57
CA ILE A 769 -47.97 -15.08 -11.69
C ILE A 769 -48.11 -14.68 -13.16
N LEU A 770 -47.06 -14.80 -13.97
CA LEU A 770 -47.09 -14.37 -15.38
C LEU A 770 -47.83 -15.35 -16.28
N GLY A 771 -47.80 -16.64 -15.97
CA GLY A 771 -48.62 -17.64 -16.64
C GLY A 771 -50.12 -17.34 -16.53
N SER A 772 -50.56 -16.68 -15.45
CA SER A 772 -51.93 -16.18 -15.34
C SER A 772 -52.16 -14.92 -16.19
N VAL A 773 -51.21 -13.98 -16.21
CA VAL A 773 -51.26 -12.72 -16.97
C VAL A 773 -51.26 -12.95 -18.49
N LEU A 774 -50.46 -13.91 -18.97
CA LEU A 774 -50.40 -14.30 -20.39
C LEU A 774 -51.70 -14.99 -20.86
N LYS A 775 -52.43 -15.67 -19.97
CA LYS A 775 -53.70 -16.34 -20.27
C LYS A 775 -54.92 -15.41 -20.21
N THR A 776 -54.84 -14.30 -19.47
CA THR A 776 -55.95 -13.33 -19.31
C THR A 776 -56.10 -12.32 -20.46
N ALA A 777 -55.32 -12.44 -21.54
CA ALA A 777 -55.44 -11.56 -22.71
C ALA A 777 -56.83 -11.60 -23.38
N ASP A 778 -57.62 -12.65 -23.15
CA ASP A 778 -58.93 -12.87 -23.82
C ASP A 778 -60.18 -12.64 -22.95
N THR A 779 -60.07 -12.29 -21.65
CA THR A 779 -61.28 -12.07 -20.83
C THR A 779 -61.14 -10.92 -19.83
N ASN A 780 -62.05 -9.94 -19.94
CA ASN A 780 -62.25 -8.83 -19.00
C ASN A 780 -62.67 -9.34 -17.59
N ARG A 781 -61.71 -9.82 -16.80
CA ARG A 781 -61.82 -9.95 -15.34
C ARG A 781 -60.52 -9.45 -14.70
N GLY A 782 -60.62 -8.50 -13.76
CA GLY A 782 -59.48 -8.02 -12.96
C GLY A 782 -58.84 -9.17 -12.15
N SER A 783 -57.59 -9.11 -11.71
CA SER A 783 -56.67 -7.97 -11.57
C SER A 783 -55.22 -8.47 -11.51
N CYS A 784 -54.38 -8.10 -12.48
CA CYS A 784 -52.93 -7.96 -12.34
C CYS A 784 -52.44 -7.09 -13.50
N ASN A 785 -51.86 -5.93 -13.21
CA ASN A 785 -51.27 -5.09 -14.24
C ASN A 785 -50.06 -5.82 -14.83
N GLN A 786 -49.97 -5.92 -16.16
CA GLN A 786 -48.88 -6.61 -16.87
C GLN A 786 -47.50 -6.12 -16.39
N GLY A 787 -47.38 -4.83 -16.05
CA GLY A 787 -46.16 -4.25 -15.47
C GLY A 787 -45.80 -4.80 -14.09
N THR A 788 -46.79 -5.03 -13.22
CA THR A 788 -46.59 -5.59 -11.86
C THR A 788 -46.11 -7.03 -11.92
N GLY A 789 -46.69 -7.84 -12.82
CA GLY A 789 -46.25 -9.23 -13.05
C GLY A 789 -44.80 -9.31 -13.56
N LEU A 790 -44.42 -8.44 -14.50
CA LEU A 790 -43.05 -8.34 -15.01
C LEU A 790 -42.05 -7.92 -13.92
N ARG A 791 -42.41 -6.95 -13.06
CA ARG A 791 -41.56 -6.56 -11.92
C ARG A 791 -41.39 -7.71 -10.93
N ALA A 792 -42.46 -8.45 -10.61
CA ALA A 792 -42.39 -9.62 -9.75
C ALA A 792 -41.46 -10.70 -10.31
N PHE A 793 -41.56 -10.98 -11.62
CA PHE A 793 -40.64 -11.90 -12.33
C PHE A 793 -39.18 -11.49 -12.18
N SER A 794 -38.89 -10.22 -12.47
CA SER A 794 -37.53 -9.70 -12.41
C SER A 794 -36.95 -9.81 -11.00
N LEU A 795 -37.75 -9.51 -9.97
CA LEU A 795 -37.35 -9.68 -8.57
C LEU A 795 -37.18 -11.15 -8.17
N CYS A 796 -38.00 -12.06 -8.69
CA CYS A 796 -37.83 -13.51 -8.51
C CYS A 796 -36.46 -13.96 -9.02
N CYS A 797 -36.15 -13.60 -10.26
CA CYS A 797 -34.89 -13.94 -10.92
C CYS A 797 -33.68 -13.33 -10.16
N ARG A 798 -33.74 -12.05 -9.76
CA ARG A 798 -32.69 -11.40 -8.95
C ARG A 798 -32.53 -12.02 -7.56
N LEU A 799 -33.63 -12.39 -6.90
CA LEU A 799 -33.60 -13.06 -5.60
C LEU A 799 -32.85 -14.40 -5.70
N SER A 800 -33.05 -15.17 -6.77
CA SER A 800 -32.33 -16.44 -7.00
C SER A 800 -30.81 -16.26 -7.03
N ILE A 801 -30.30 -15.16 -7.60
CA ILE A 801 -28.86 -14.83 -7.58
C ILE A 801 -28.38 -14.65 -6.13
N HIS A 802 -29.12 -13.89 -5.34
CA HIS A 802 -28.75 -13.60 -3.95
C HIS A 802 -28.85 -14.85 -3.06
N LEU A 803 -29.81 -15.73 -3.31
CA LEU A 803 -29.93 -17.02 -2.63
C LEU A 803 -28.78 -17.95 -3.03
N GLN A 804 -28.44 -18.03 -4.33
CA GLN A 804 -27.30 -18.79 -4.81
C GLN A 804 -26.00 -18.31 -4.16
N ASN A 805 -25.76 -17.00 -4.13
CA ASN A 805 -24.57 -16.43 -3.51
C ASN A 805 -24.44 -16.75 -2.02
N LYS A 806 -25.57 -16.84 -1.30
CA LYS A 806 -25.56 -17.09 0.14
C LYS A 806 -25.47 -18.58 0.50
N PHE A 807 -26.10 -19.45 -0.27
CA PHE A 807 -26.30 -20.86 0.07
C PHE A 807 -25.50 -21.83 -0.81
N SER A 808 -24.65 -21.33 -1.71
CA SER A 808 -23.78 -22.14 -2.57
C SER A 808 -22.86 -23.07 -1.76
N GLU A 809 -22.27 -22.58 -0.66
CA GLU A 809 -21.39 -23.36 0.23
C GLU A 809 -22.14 -24.47 0.99
N GLU A 810 -23.46 -24.35 1.14
CA GLU A 810 -24.29 -25.35 1.82
C GLU A 810 -24.79 -26.46 0.88
N GLY A 811 -24.30 -26.52 -0.36
CA GLY A 811 -24.64 -27.56 -1.33
C GLY A 811 -26.03 -27.44 -1.96
N LYS A 812 -26.68 -26.26 -1.86
CA LYS A 812 -27.96 -25.99 -2.52
C LYS A 812 -27.76 -25.29 -3.85
N ASP A 813 -28.45 -25.79 -4.86
CA ASP A 813 -28.40 -25.24 -6.21
C ASP A 813 -29.65 -24.40 -6.51
N TYR A 814 -29.58 -23.09 -6.31
CA TYR A 814 -30.60 -22.14 -6.75
C TYR A 814 -30.48 -21.80 -8.25
N LEU A 815 -29.43 -22.26 -8.95
CA LEU A 815 -29.35 -22.18 -10.41
C LEU A 815 -30.38 -23.12 -11.05
N SER A 816 -30.69 -24.27 -10.42
CA SER A 816 -31.77 -25.16 -10.87
C SER A 816 -33.12 -24.44 -11.04
N HIS A 817 -33.44 -23.49 -10.16
CA HIS A 817 -34.66 -22.68 -10.28
C HIS A 817 -34.61 -21.72 -11.49
N LEU A 818 -33.44 -21.16 -11.80
CA LEU A 818 -33.25 -20.37 -13.02
C LEU A 818 -33.30 -21.24 -14.29
N GLN A 819 -32.90 -22.52 -14.20
CA GLN A 819 -33.07 -23.48 -15.28
C GLN A 819 -34.54 -23.85 -15.49
N GLU A 820 -35.28 -24.13 -14.42
CA GLU A 820 -36.74 -24.34 -14.48
C GLU A 820 -37.45 -23.12 -15.08
N THR A 821 -37.01 -21.91 -14.70
CA THR A 821 -37.53 -20.65 -15.25
C THR A 821 -37.21 -20.52 -16.74
N GLY A 822 -36.00 -20.90 -17.18
CA GLY A 822 -35.61 -20.92 -18.58
C GLY A 822 -36.46 -21.87 -19.41
N ALA A 823 -36.66 -23.10 -18.91
CA ALA A 823 -37.53 -24.09 -19.54
C ALA A 823 -38.98 -23.61 -19.65
N TRP A 824 -39.48 -22.88 -18.63
CA TRP A 824 -40.78 -22.22 -18.70
C TRP A 824 -40.83 -21.12 -19.76
N VAL A 825 -39.79 -20.28 -19.87
CA VAL A 825 -39.69 -19.24 -20.91
C VAL A 825 -39.74 -19.87 -22.31
N GLU A 826 -39.00 -20.95 -22.54
CA GLU A 826 -39.00 -21.66 -23.83
C GLU A 826 -40.35 -22.31 -24.16
N SER A 827 -40.99 -22.95 -23.18
CA SER A 827 -42.23 -23.71 -23.40
C SER A 827 -43.50 -22.86 -23.41
N HIS A 828 -43.53 -21.74 -22.68
CA HIS A 828 -44.74 -20.95 -22.45
C HIS A 828 -44.66 -19.50 -22.93
N VAL A 829 -43.47 -18.90 -23.08
CA VAL A 829 -43.32 -17.48 -23.51
C VAL A 829 -42.90 -17.39 -24.97
N LEU A 830 -41.91 -18.20 -25.39
CA LEU A 830 -41.41 -18.22 -26.76
C LEU A 830 -42.49 -18.50 -27.83
N PRO A 831 -43.50 -19.38 -27.59
CA PRO A 831 -44.58 -19.60 -28.56
C PRO A 831 -45.41 -18.35 -28.85
N PHE A 832 -45.55 -17.41 -27.91
CA PHE A 832 -46.27 -16.16 -28.14
C PHE A 832 -45.53 -15.22 -29.09
N ILE A 833 -44.19 -15.27 -29.12
CA ILE A 833 -43.40 -14.51 -30.12
C ILE A 833 -43.61 -15.10 -31.52
N LEU A 834 -43.74 -16.42 -31.61
CA LEU A 834 -43.97 -17.14 -32.87
C LEU A 834 -45.41 -16.98 -33.42
N ALA A 835 -46.43 -16.92 -32.54
CA ALA A 835 -47.84 -16.93 -32.91
C ALA A 835 -48.42 -15.61 -33.47
N THR A 836 -47.66 -14.51 -33.46
CA THR A 836 -48.11 -13.14 -33.75
C THR A 836 -48.56 -12.85 -35.20
N GLU A 837 -48.89 -13.84 -36.03
CA GLU A 837 -49.19 -13.66 -37.46
C GLU A 837 -50.48 -14.32 -37.99
N GLN A 838 -51.30 -14.98 -37.17
CA GLN A 838 -52.45 -15.73 -37.71
C GLN A 838 -53.83 -15.07 -37.66
N GLU A 839 -53.98 -13.84 -37.15
CA GLU A 839 -55.28 -13.14 -37.25
C GLU A 839 -55.16 -11.75 -37.89
N ASP A 840 -55.80 -11.62 -39.05
CA ASP A 840 -56.17 -10.35 -39.69
C ASP A 840 -56.95 -9.49 -38.68
N GLY A 841 -56.37 -8.35 -38.30
CA GLY A 841 -57.10 -7.23 -37.68
C GLY A 841 -56.54 -6.76 -36.34
N ILE A 842 -55.82 -5.64 -36.38
CA ILE A 842 -55.67 -4.59 -35.34
C ILE A 842 -55.86 -5.06 -33.87
N SER A 843 -55.08 -6.04 -33.41
CA SER A 843 -54.92 -6.30 -31.98
C SER A 843 -53.61 -5.65 -31.50
N LYS A 844 -53.68 -4.86 -30.43
CA LYS A 844 -52.52 -4.15 -29.87
C LYS A 844 -51.43 -5.16 -29.49
N GLN A 845 -50.30 -5.14 -30.18
CA GLN A 845 -49.13 -5.97 -29.90
C GLN A 845 -48.67 -5.80 -28.44
N SER A 846 -48.73 -6.86 -27.63
CA SER A 846 -48.23 -6.86 -26.27
C SER A 846 -46.72 -7.11 -26.28
N LYS A 847 -45.90 -6.13 -25.87
CA LYS A 847 -44.43 -6.27 -25.72
C LYS A 847 -44.01 -7.13 -24.50
N VAL A 848 -44.97 -7.68 -23.76
CA VAL A 848 -44.73 -8.38 -22.49
C VAL A 848 -43.85 -9.64 -22.67
N PRO A 849 -44.05 -10.52 -23.67
CA PRO A 849 -43.17 -11.68 -23.89
C PRO A 849 -41.70 -11.29 -24.13
N GLU A 850 -41.46 -10.23 -24.92
CA GLU A 850 -40.11 -9.71 -25.19
C GLU A 850 -39.43 -9.24 -23.89
N LEU A 851 -40.17 -8.50 -23.06
CA LEU A 851 -39.64 -7.99 -21.79
C LEU A 851 -39.36 -9.10 -20.77
N ILE A 852 -40.16 -10.17 -20.76
CA ILE A 852 -39.91 -11.36 -19.90
C ILE A 852 -38.60 -12.03 -20.30
N ILE A 853 -38.40 -12.25 -21.61
CA ILE A 853 -37.19 -12.87 -22.13
C ILE A 853 -35.97 -11.98 -21.84
N GLN A 854 -36.04 -10.67 -22.08
CA GLN A 854 -34.95 -9.75 -21.76
C GLN A 854 -34.62 -9.73 -20.27
N ALA A 855 -35.63 -9.74 -19.39
CA ALA A 855 -35.43 -9.78 -17.95
C ALA A 855 -34.72 -11.08 -17.52
N TYR A 856 -35.12 -12.23 -18.06
CA TYR A 856 -34.48 -13.51 -17.80
C TYR A 856 -33.01 -13.52 -18.27
N LEU A 857 -32.76 -13.16 -19.54
CA LEU A 857 -31.42 -13.13 -20.12
C LEU A 857 -30.49 -12.18 -19.37
N SER A 858 -30.99 -11.01 -18.94
CA SER A 858 -30.22 -10.05 -18.15
C SER A 858 -29.80 -10.61 -16.80
N VAL A 859 -30.67 -11.36 -16.13
CA VAL A 859 -30.36 -11.97 -14.83
C VAL A 859 -29.34 -13.10 -15.02
N CYS A 860 -29.51 -13.96 -16.02
CA CYS A 860 -28.55 -15.03 -16.31
C CYS A 860 -27.16 -14.46 -16.66
N LYS A 861 -27.10 -13.36 -17.43
CA LYS A 861 -25.87 -12.58 -17.63
C LYS A 861 -25.28 -12.12 -16.29
N ASP A 862 -26.09 -11.50 -15.42
CA ASP A 862 -25.62 -10.99 -14.13
C ASP A 862 -25.06 -12.11 -13.23
N VAL A 863 -25.66 -13.31 -13.25
CA VAL A 863 -25.16 -14.50 -12.53
C VAL A 863 -23.74 -14.87 -12.97
N VAL A 864 -23.47 -14.83 -14.28
CA VAL A 864 -22.14 -15.12 -14.84
C VAL A 864 -21.16 -14.01 -14.49
N MET A 865 -21.56 -12.74 -14.65
CA MET A 865 -20.76 -11.57 -14.33
C MET A 865 -20.26 -11.57 -12.87
N VAL A 866 -21.09 -12.01 -11.92
CA VAL A 866 -20.69 -12.10 -10.49
C VAL A 866 -19.97 -13.41 -10.13
N GLY A 867 -19.67 -14.26 -11.12
CA GLY A 867 -18.89 -15.48 -10.94
C GLY A 867 -19.65 -16.66 -10.32
N LEU A 868 -20.99 -16.62 -10.30
CA LEU A 868 -21.83 -17.67 -9.70
C LEU A 868 -22.32 -18.71 -10.72
N GLY A 869 -22.17 -18.45 -12.02
CA GLY A 869 -22.56 -19.37 -13.09
C GLY A 869 -21.54 -20.48 -13.31
N SER A 870 -21.91 -21.72 -12.99
CA SER A 870 -21.11 -22.91 -13.33
C SER A 870 -21.03 -23.11 -14.85
N VAL A 871 -20.02 -23.84 -15.33
CA VAL A 871 -19.88 -24.20 -16.77
C VAL A 871 -21.18 -24.84 -17.30
N LYS A 872 -21.78 -25.75 -16.54
CA LYS A 872 -23.06 -26.39 -16.90
C LYS A 872 -24.21 -25.38 -17.03
N PHE A 873 -24.26 -24.39 -16.13
CA PHE A 873 -25.25 -23.32 -16.22
C PHE A 873 -24.98 -22.39 -17.40
N GLN A 874 -23.72 -22.06 -17.70
CA GLN A 874 -23.34 -21.25 -18.86
C GLN A 874 -23.75 -21.92 -20.18
N LEU A 875 -23.52 -23.23 -20.33
CA LEU A 875 -23.97 -23.99 -21.50
C LEU A 875 -25.50 -24.01 -21.62
N TYR A 876 -26.22 -24.27 -20.52
CA TYR A 876 -27.67 -24.22 -20.50
C TYR A 876 -28.21 -22.83 -20.87
N PHE A 877 -27.61 -21.77 -20.33
CA PHE A 877 -28.00 -20.39 -20.62
C PHE A 877 -27.79 -20.05 -22.10
N LEU A 878 -26.67 -20.48 -22.69
CA LEU A 878 -26.41 -20.32 -24.12
C LEU A 878 -27.40 -21.08 -24.98
N ASP A 879 -27.85 -22.27 -24.57
CA ASP A 879 -28.87 -23.06 -25.27
C ASP A 879 -30.22 -22.32 -25.30
N VAL A 880 -30.68 -21.82 -24.15
CA VAL A 880 -31.91 -21.02 -24.07
C VAL A 880 -31.80 -19.72 -24.88
N ALA A 881 -30.66 -19.04 -24.80
CA ALA A 881 -30.38 -17.85 -25.61
C ALA A 881 -30.41 -18.15 -27.11
N LEU A 882 -29.90 -19.32 -27.50
CA LEU A 882 -29.88 -19.80 -28.87
C LEU A 882 -31.31 -20.09 -29.38
N SER A 883 -32.14 -20.75 -28.58
CA SER A 883 -33.58 -20.98 -28.87
C SER A 883 -34.33 -19.68 -29.16
N VAL A 884 -34.02 -18.62 -28.40
CA VAL A 884 -34.64 -17.29 -28.58
C VAL A 884 -34.17 -16.62 -29.87
N ILE A 885 -32.86 -16.53 -30.11
CA ILE A 885 -32.31 -15.82 -31.27
C ILE A 885 -32.59 -16.54 -32.60
N GLN A 886 -32.82 -17.86 -32.57
CA GLN A 886 -33.19 -18.66 -33.73
C GLN A 886 -34.61 -18.42 -34.26
N THR A 887 -35.44 -17.65 -33.53
CA THR A 887 -36.79 -17.26 -33.99
C THR A 887 -36.81 -16.24 -35.16
N GLY A 888 -35.66 -16.01 -35.80
CA GLY A 888 -35.52 -15.13 -36.96
C GLY A 888 -35.50 -13.66 -36.55
N THR A 889 -36.08 -12.78 -37.38
CA THR A 889 -36.10 -11.32 -37.12
C THR A 889 -36.88 -10.94 -35.87
N LYS A 890 -37.70 -11.83 -35.31
CA LYS A 890 -38.45 -11.64 -34.07
C LYS A 890 -37.58 -11.79 -32.82
N GLY A 891 -36.46 -12.52 -32.87
CA GLY A 891 -35.52 -12.64 -31.74
C GLY A 891 -34.53 -11.47 -31.61
N ALA A 892 -34.56 -10.53 -32.56
CA ALA A 892 -33.55 -9.49 -32.71
C ALA A 892 -33.45 -8.53 -31.50
N PHE A 893 -34.56 -8.33 -30.77
CA PHE A 893 -34.62 -7.49 -29.56
C PHE A 893 -33.69 -7.97 -28.43
N CYS A 894 -33.24 -9.23 -28.46
CA CYS A 894 -32.32 -9.78 -27.47
C CYS A 894 -30.84 -9.54 -27.79
N ALA A 895 -30.50 -9.13 -29.02
CA ALA A 895 -29.10 -9.03 -29.47
C ALA A 895 -28.19 -8.19 -28.55
N PRO A 896 -28.60 -7.02 -28.02
CA PRO A 896 -27.76 -6.25 -27.11
C PRO A 896 -27.45 -7.00 -25.79
N VAL A 897 -28.45 -7.61 -25.17
CA VAL A 897 -28.29 -8.35 -23.90
C VAL A 897 -27.46 -9.62 -24.12
N LEU A 898 -27.66 -10.30 -25.25
CA LEU A 898 -26.90 -11.48 -25.61
C LEU A 898 -25.42 -11.16 -25.86
N LEU A 899 -25.08 -10.07 -26.55
CA LEU A 899 -23.67 -9.68 -26.72
C LEU A 899 -22.99 -9.38 -25.38
N CYS A 900 -23.69 -8.70 -24.47
CA CYS A 900 -23.20 -8.53 -23.10
C CYS A 900 -23.04 -9.89 -22.39
N ALA A 901 -23.97 -10.83 -22.55
CA ALA A 901 -23.85 -12.17 -21.98
C ALA A 901 -22.66 -12.96 -22.53
N LEU A 902 -22.44 -12.91 -23.85
CA LEU A 902 -21.29 -13.56 -24.50
C LEU A 902 -19.97 -13.00 -23.98
N LYS A 903 -19.90 -11.68 -23.76
CA LYS A 903 -18.75 -11.01 -23.13
C LYS A 903 -18.51 -11.57 -21.72
N GLU A 904 -19.51 -11.55 -20.85
CA GLU A 904 -19.36 -12.03 -19.45
C GLU A 904 -19.00 -13.52 -19.38
N ILE A 905 -19.57 -14.38 -20.23
CA ILE A 905 -19.23 -15.81 -20.30
C ILE A 905 -17.78 -16.01 -20.75
N THR A 906 -17.33 -15.22 -21.73
CA THR A 906 -15.95 -15.27 -22.23
C THR A 906 -14.96 -14.83 -21.15
N GLU A 907 -15.28 -13.78 -20.38
CA GLU A 907 -14.45 -13.31 -19.26
C GLU A 907 -14.46 -14.29 -18.08
N ALA A 908 -15.63 -14.82 -17.70
CA ALA A 908 -15.75 -15.81 -16.62
C ALA A 908 -14.93 -17.08 -16.89
N SER A 909 -14.96 -17.55 -18.13
CA SER A 909 -14.18 -18.71 -18.58
C SER A 909 -12.67 -18.53 -18.36
N LEU A 910 -12.16 -17.30 -18.31
CA LEU A 910 -10.73 -17.00 -18.15
C LEU A 910 -10.29 -17.17 -16.70
N THR A 911 -11.24 -16.97 -15.78
CA THR A 911 -11.00 -16.97 -14.33
C THR A 911 -11.22 -18.34 -13.67
N GLN A 912 -11.98 -19.24 -14.29
CA GLN A 912 -12.42 -20.53 -13.71
C GLN A 912 -11.56 -21.75 -14.14
N SER A 913 -10.36 -21.54 -14.71
CA SER A 913 -9.63 -22.58 -15.47
C SER A 913 -8.95 -23.68 -14.63
N THR A 914 -9.53 -24.88 -14.59
CA THR A 914 -8.81 -26.14 -14.26
C THR A 914 -9.02 -27.28 -15.27
N GLU A 915 -10.07 -27.25 -16.10
CA GLU A 915 -10.35 -28.30 -17.11
C GLU A 915 -10.52 -27.69 -18.52
N VAL A 916 -9.67 -28.11 -19.47
CA VAL A 916 -9.52 -27.49 -20.80
C VAL A 916 -10.69 -27.84 -21.75
N ASP A 917 -11.23 -29.05 -21.64
CA ASP A 917 -12.25 -29.56 -22.57
C ASP A 917 -13.65 -28.94 -22.33
N GLU A 918 -14.01 -28.71 -21.07
CA GLU A 918 -15.29 -28.08 -20.71
C GLU A 918 -15.35 -26.61 -21.17
N VAL A 919 -14.24 -25.87 -21.04
CA VAL A 919 -14.11 -24.48 -21.50
C VAL A 919 -14.17 -24.40 -23.03
N ALA A 920 -13.59 -25.36 -23.75
CA ALA A 920 -13.67 -25.41 -25.20
C ALA A 920 -15.12 -25.54 -25.71
N ASN A 921 -15.95 -26.35 -25.03
CA ASN A 921 -17.37 -26.49 -25.36
C ASN A 921 -18.15 -25.19 -25.15
N VAL A 922 -17.90 -24.47 -24.05
CA VAL A 922 -18.51 -23.16 -23.77
C VAL A 922 -18.14 -22.15 -24.86
N LEU A 923 -16.86 -22.07 -25.24
CA LEU A 923 -16.41 -21.12 -26.25
C LEU A 923 -16.95 -21.44 -27.65
N HIS A 924 -17.15 -22.72 -27.99
CA HIS A 924 -17.83 -23.12 -29.23
C HIS A 924 -19.32 -22.69 -29.22
N ALA A 925 -20.01 -22.85 -28.09
CA ALA A 925 -21.38 -22.37 -27.94
C ALA A 925 -21.48 -20.83 -28.02
N VAL A 926 -20.49 -20.11 -27.48
CA VAL A 926 -20.35 -18.64 -27.61
C VAL A 926 -20.23 -18.24 -29.08
N GLN A 927 -19.35 -18.89 -29.85
CA GLN A 927 -19.21 -18.64 -31.28
C GLN A 927 -20.53 -18.88 -32.04
N THR A 928 -21.19 -20.00 -31.77
CA THR A 928 -22.43 -20.39 -32.45
C THR A 928 -23.53 -19.38 -32.21
N THR A 929 -23.67 -18.93 -30.95
CA THR A 929 -24.63 -17.91 -30.55
C THR A 929 -24.29 -16.56 -31.19
N PHE A 930 -23.02 -16.16 -31.23
CA PHE A 930 -22.56 -14.92 -31.89
C PHE A 930 -22.91 -14.90 -33.38
N GLN A 931 -22.66 -16.01 -34.09
CA GLN A 931 -23.02 -16.14 -35.49
C GLN A 931 -24.53 -15.93 -35.70
N LYS A 932 -25.37 -16.53 -34.86
CA LYS A 932 -26.83 -16.37 -34.95
C LYS A 932 -27.29 -14.96 -34.62
N VAL A 933 -26.64 -14.27 -33.68
CA VAL A 933 -26.90 -12.85 -33.42
C VAL A 933 -26.65 -12.01 -34.68
N LEU A 934 -25.53 -12.22 -35.38
CA LEU A 934 -25.21 -11.49 -36.61
C LEU A 934 -26.19 -11.82 -37.75
N GLU A 935 -26.53 -13.11 -37.94
CA GLU A 935 -27.53 -13.54 -38.94
C GLU A 935 -28.91 -12.89 -38.68
N CYS A 936 -29.31 -12.81 -37.41
CA CYS A 936 -30.56 -12.17 -37.00
C CYS A 936 -30.56 -10.66 -37.27
N VAL A 937 -29.47 -9.96 -36.91
CA VAL A 937 -29.30 -8.52 -37.19
C VAL A 937 -29.34 -8.24 -38.70
N ALA A 938 -28.60 -9.02 -39.50
CA ALA A 938 -28.60 -8.91 -40.95
C ALA A 938 -29.98 -9.13 -41.56
N SER A 939 -30.72 -10.13 -41.06
CA SER A 939 -32.09 -10.41 -41.51
C SER A 939 -33.05 -9.27 -41.16
N ARG A 940 -32.91 -8.65 -39.98
CA ARG A 940 -33.74 -7.50 -39.56
C ARG A 940 -33.49 -6.26 -40.42
N ILE A 941 -32.24 -6.00 -40.80
CA ILE A 941 -31.88 -4.91 -41.72
C ILE A 941 -32.54 -5.11 -43.09
N LYS A 942 -32.54 -6.36 -43.58
CA LYS A 942 -33.13 -6.72 -44.88
C LYS A 942 -34.66 -6.60 -44.90
N GLU A 943 -35.34 -7.02 -43.83
CA GLU A 943 -36.80 -6.99 -43.74
C GLU A 943 -37.35 -5.60 -43.37
N GLN A 944 -36.71 -4.91 -42.41
CA GLN A 944 -37.16 -3.64 -41.84
C GLN A 944 -35.97 -2.72 -41.56
N CYS A 945 -35.44 -2.11 -42.63
CA CYS A 945 -34.20 -1.31 -42.60
C CYS A 945 -34.17 -0.23 -41.49
N GLY A 946 -35.27 0.48 -41.23
CA GLY A 946 -35.34 1.51 -40.18
C GLY A 946 -35.11 0.97 -38.76
N GLU A 947 -35.75 -0.16 -38.41
CA GLU A 947 -35.57 -0.81 -37.11
C GLU A 947 -34.22 -1.56 -37.03
N GLY A 948 -33.75 -2.10 -38.16
CA GLY A 948 -32.42 -2.70 -38.26
C GLY A 948 -31.28 -1.73 -37.96
N ILE A 949 -31.37 -0.48 -38.43
CA ILE A 949 -30.38 0.57 -38.12
C ILE A 949 -30.39 0.92 -36.63
N GLN A 950 -31.56 1.04 -36.01
CA GLN A 950 -31.68 1.27 -34.56
C GLN A 950 -31.07 0.11 -33.76
N LEU A 951 -31.27 -1.13 -34.23
CA LEU A 951 -30.65 -2.30 -33.62
C LEU A 951 -29.11 -2.25 -33.70
N ILE A 952 -28.54 -1.90 -34.86
CA ILE A 952 -27.08 -1.71 -35.02
C ILE A 952 -26.54 -0.69 -34.01
N GLN A 953 -27.22 0.45 -33.86
CA GLN A 953 -26.83 1.48 -32.90
C GLN A 953 -26.86 0.93 -31.46
N SER A 954 -27.87 0.13 -31.11
CA SER A 954 -27.99 -0.46 -29.77
C SER A 954 -26.94 -1.53 -29.45
N ILE A 955 -26.37 -2.21 -30.46
CA ILE A 955 -25.35 -3.25 -30.27
C ILE A 955 -23.91 -2.76 -30.42
N GLN A 956 -23.68 -1.51 -30.83
CA GLN A 956 -22.33 -1.00 -31.11
C GLN A 956 -21.38 -1.15 -29.91
N THR A 957 -21.78 -0.70 -28.72
CA THR A 957 -20.96 -0.82 -27.50
C THR A 957 -20.86 -2.29 -27.03
N PRO A 958 -21.96 -3.05 -26.86
CA PRO A 958 -21.88 -4.47 -26.50
C PRO A 958 -21.01 -5.32 -27.42
N LEU A 959 -21.04 -5.05 -28.73
CA LEU A 959 -20.21 -5.74 -29.72
C LEU A 959 -18.73 -5.41 -29.52
N GLY A 960 -18.39 -4.14 -29.33
CA GLY A 960 -17.01 -3.71 -29.06
C GLY A 960 -16.43 -4.36 -27.81
N ASP A 961 -17.21 -4.38 -26.73
CA ASP A 961 -16.81 -4.98 -25.46
C ASP A 961 -16.61 -6.50 -25.58
N PHE A 962 -17.52 -7.20 -26.27
CA PHE A 962 -17.38 -8.62 -26.55
C PHE A 962 -16.13 -8.95 -27.37
N LEU A 963 -15.87 -8.20 -28.45
CA LEU A 963 -14.69 -8.40 -29.28
C LEU A 963 -13.39 -8.16 -28.50
N HIS A 964 -13.38 -7.17 -27.60
CA HIS A 964 -12.26 -6.95 -26.69
C HIS A 964 -12.04 -8.15 -25.75
N ALA A 965 -13.10 -8.69 -25.16
CA ALA A 965 -13.02 -9.89 -24.32
C ALA A 965 -12.46 -11.10 -25.09
N VAL A 966 -12.91 -11.32 -26.34
CA VAL A 966 -12.38 -12.37 -27.22
C VAL A 966 -10.91 -12.13 -27.59
N GLN A 967 -10.50 -10.87 -27.77
CA GLN A 967 -9.11 -10.52 -28.06
C GLN A 967 -8.16 -10.91 -26.92
N CYS A 968 -8.61 -10.79 -25.67
CA CYS A 968 -7.83 -11.24 -24.50
C CYS A 968 -7.56 -12.77 -24.50
N TRP A 969 -8.34 -13.56 -25.25
CA TRP A 969 -8.18 -15.01 -25.37
C TRP A 969 -7.28 -15.48 -26.51
N HIS A 970 -6.73 -14.56 -27.31
CA HIS A 970 -5.98 -14.89 -28.53
C HIS A 970 -4.83 -15.89 -28.30
N SER A 971 -4.13 -15.82 -27.16
CA SER A 971 -3.02 -16.73 -26.83
C SER A 971 -3.44 -18.09 -26.28
N LEU A 972 -4.68 -18.22 -25.78
CA LEU A 972 -5.18 -19.39 -25.03
C LEU A 972 -6.10 -20.27 -25.88
N CYS A 973 -6.93 -19.69 -26.75
CA CYS A 973 -7.80 -20.44 -27.66
C CYS A 973 -7.85 -19.78 -29.06
N PRO A 974 -6.85 -20.03 -29.92
CA PRO A 974 -6.76 -19.41 -31.25
C PRO A 974 -7.93 -19.74 -32.17
N ALA A 975 -8.54 -20.93 -32.02
CA ALA A 975 -9.65 -21.38 -32.87
C ALA A 975 -10.91 -20.51 -32.73
N VAL A 976 -11.25 -20.13 -31.49
CA VAL A 976 -12.44 -19.31 -31.19
C VAL A 976 -12.20 -17.85 -31.60
N HIS A 977 -10.99 -17.34 -31.36
CA HIS A 977 -10.57 -16.04 -31.87
C HIS A 977 -10.72 -15.98 -33.40
N GLN A 978 -10.13 -16.94 -34.12
CA GLN A 978 -10.23 -17.00 -35.57
C GLN A 978 -11.67 -17.12 -36.06
N SER A 979 -12.51 -17.92 -35.41
CA SER A 979 -13.89 -18.15 -35.86
C SER A 979 -14.80 -16.94 -35.64
N VAL A 980 -14.69 -16.24 -34.50
CA VAL A 980 -15.45 -15.00 -34.23
C VAL A 980 -15.08 -13.90 -35.22
N PHE A 981 -13.79 -13.64 -35.44
CA PHE A 981 -13.33 -12.62 -36.38
C PHE A 981 -13.63 -12.99 -37.84
N SER A 982 -13.53 -14.28 -38.20
CA SER A 982 -13.92 -14.75 -39.54
C SER A 982 -15.40 -14.55 -39.81
N THR A 983 -16.26 -14.80 -38.80
CA THR A 983 -17.71 -14.58 -38.91
C THR A 983 -18.04 -13.10 -39.11
N LEU A 984 -17.37 -12.20 -38.36
CA LEU A 984 -17.54 -10.76 -38.51
C LEU A 984 -17.06 -10.25 -39.89
N LEU A 985 -15.88 -10.70 -40.34
CA LEU A 985 -15.33 -10.34 -41.65
C LEU A 985 -16.20 -10.86 -42.79
N ALA A 986 -16.73 -12.08 -42.66
CA ALA A 986 -17.65 -12.65 -43.64
C ALA A 986 -18.94 -11.81 -43.77
N ALA A 987 -19.49 -11.33 -42.66
CA ALA A 987 -20.65 -10.42 -42.66
C ALA A 987 -20.34 -9.09 -43.37
N ILE A 988 -19.20 -8.47 -43.06
CA ILE A 988 -18.76 -7.21 -43.70
C ILE A 988 -18.55 -7.42 -45.22
N LEU A 989 -17.89 -8.50 -45.61
CA LEU A 989 -17.65 -8.83 -47.03
C LEU A 989 -18.95 -9.11 -47.79
N ALA A 990 -19.93 -9.75 -47.15
CA ALA A 990 -21.24 -9.99 -47.74
C ALA A 990 -21.98 -8.67 -48.03
N GLU A 991 -21.96 -7.71 -47.10
CA GLU A 991 -22.54 -6.38 -47.29
C GLU A 991 -21.82 -5.56 -48.36
N ILE A 992 -20.48 -5.53 -48.35
CA ILE A 992 -19.70 -4.85 -49.40
C ILE A 992 -20.02 -5.44 -50.78
N LYS A 993 -20.12 -6.77 -50.88
CA LYS A 993 -20.47 -7.46 -52.12
C LYS A 993 -21.89 -7.14 -52.58
N TYR A 994 -22.84 -7.04 -51.65
CA TYR A 994 -24.22 -6.66 -51.93
C TYR A 994 -24.31 -5.22 -52.45
N ALA A 995 -23.68 -4.26 -51.76
CA ALA A 995 -23.61 -2.86 -52.21
C ALA A 995 -22.96 -2.72 -53.59
N LEU A 996 -21.87 -3.46 -53.86
CA LEU A 996 -21.22 -3.48 -55.17
C LEU A 996 -22.11 -4.09 -56.27
N GLN A 997 -22.93 -5.10 -55.95
CA GLN A 997 -23.89 -5.67 -56.88
C GLN A 997 -25.05 -4.71 -57.17
N GLU A 998 -25.52 -3.97 -56.17
CA GLU A 998 -26.54 -2.93 -56.33
C GLU A 998 -26.04 -1.79 -57.23
N VAL A 999 -24.81 -1.31 -57.00
CA VAL A 999 -24.15 -0.31 -57.86
C VAL A 999 -23.95 -0.84 -59.27
N LYS A 1000 -23.59 -2.11 -59.44
CA LYS A 1000 -23.48 -2.76 -60.75
C LYS A 1000 -24.83 -2.84 -61.47
N LEU A 1001 -25.92 -3.16 -60.75
CA LEU A 1001 -27.28 -3.17 -61.29
C LEU A 1001 -27.75 -1.77 -61.69
N MET A 1002 -27.46 -0.74 -60.88
CA MET A 1002 -27.72 0.66 -61.23
C MET A 1002 -26.91 1.10 -62.47
N LEU A 1003 -25.63 0.73 -62.56
CA LEU A 1003 -24.78 0.99 -63.74
C LEU A 1003 -25.32 0.30 -64.99
N ILE A 1004 -25.81 -0.94 -64.89
CA ILE A 1004 -26.41 -1.68 -66.01
C ILE A 1004 -27.74 -1.04 -66.44
N GLN A 1005 -28.57 -0.56 -65.51
CA GLN A 1005 -29.80 0.18 -65.83
C GLN A 1005 -29.50 1.54 -66.48
N CYS A 1006 -28.43 2.24 -66.07
CA CYS A 1006 -27.94 3.45 -66.73
C CYS A 1006 -27.36 3.19 -68.13
N LEU A 1007 -26.68 2.06 -68.35
CA LEU A 1007 -26.13 1.69 -69.66
C LEU A 1007 -27.20 1.24 -70.66
N HIS A 1008 -28.30 0.64 -70.20
CA HIS A 1008 -29.42 0.26 -71.07
C HIS A 1008 -30.36 1.41 -71.43
N SER A 1009 -30.20 2.59 -70.83
CA SER A 1009 -31.01 3.79 -71.11
C SER A 1009 -30.38 4.78 -72.10
N THR A 1010 -29.25 4.44 -72.73
CA THR A 1010 -28.57 5.29 -73.74
C THR A 1010 -28.47 4.62 -75.12
N PRO A 1011 -29.04 5.19 -76.21
CA PRO A 1011 -28.87 4.67 -77.57
C PRO A 1011 -27.76 5.41 -78.32
N SER A 1012 -26.78 4.71 -78.90
CA SER A 1012 -26.07 5.26 -80.07
C SER A 1012 -25.42 4.20 -80.95
N ALA A 1013 -25.66 4.36 -82.25
CA ALA A 1013 -25.20 3.53 -83.34
C ALA A 1013 -23.73 3.84 -83.76
N LYS A 1014 -23.08 2.78 -84.28
CA LYS A 1014 -22.12 2.73 -85.42
C LYS A 1014 -21.06 3.84 -85.54
N ALA A 1015 -19.77 3.45 -85.55
CA ALA A 1015 -18.98 3.23 -86.77
C ALA A 1015 -17.44 3.31 -86.53
N ALA A 1016 -16.72 2.49 -87.31
CA ALA A 1016 -15.39 2.67 -87.90
C ALA A 1016 -14.09 2.54 -87.05
N ASP A 1017 -13.43 1.39 -87.26
CA ASP A 1017 -12.09 1.17 -87.85
C ASP A 1017 -10.79 1.83 -87.33
N THR A 1018 -9.84 0.92 -87.04
CA THR A 1018 -8.37 0.92 -87.28
C THR A 1018 -7.49 2.03 -86.72
N ASP A 1019 -6.74 1.74 -85.65
CA ASP A 1019 -5.29 1.43 -85.63
C ASP A 1019 -4.92 0.72 -84.31
#